data_AF-A0A940EEA1-F1
#
_entry.id   AF-A0A940EEA1-F1
#
_cell.length_a   1.000
_cell.length_b   1.000
_cell.length_c   1.000
_cell.angle_alpha   90.00
_cell.angle_beta   90.00
_cell.angle_gamma   90.00
#
_symmetry.space_group_name_H-M   'P 1'
#
loop_
_entity.id
_entity.type
_entity.pdbx_description
1 polymer ?
#
loop_
_entity_poly.entity_id
_entity_poly.type
_entity_poly.pdbx_seq_one_letter_code
_entity_poly.pdbx_strand_id
1 'polypeptide(L)'
;MAVVKGRVSKKASTILERDSLGDVHFWESKLKRHYFLTLGPYGDTPMRSVDATPEELRQAIGREDLSSEQVAQAFCRLFTREKVRNFFPTDASSFDGHRALRALRFFILTCHVTATSHGAGETQNFRIRLGELLDGGDPEQGVSGVNQMWRALASAIDRKRQQGEPWRRIVLPDPGRETLIGHALRLAKPSWADRRALRAVMQSFPERTFEDRFTLLDAIHARQAELPLWLKNEVRELHKNYRAVPASLFGNATWQLISSIASDMLKSGEKRRAPLWQLTAIFSGWDGDQVDLQLARGMGEADLAKPVWTRDIGTADLNRYMTADSRVQALWNSGVVLFQQAGGASWTVGHRPPREDLLTLLLTRLPRILSACHTIPVGGGWHATRPMRLQEARALRDPRAMVPNAAESAQPPLRLEGGIRLPDGYLLGRPGFFPTVHLSGSLPPTVTTPEEQEQRPLTFEKTAEDGVFRIVSSKPIHGIWTLSRNKQPDELPLRLMSRSTIRADWPARAETARELKDMQADVAQPVTTLLFKVVSVSDCKGSESPLTHALEALYCRGKAARSEGEVVDLLSRVLPEARMLWDVLRSLEEARWLERDVNRTWRGRKWRLLPPQIIAISENAAVCEGAWGEAELEKLDALSTERGIRMTQIRSAPWSAPLVHLEGRGLDRLAAIGRWAFETAPDQMPLTAAPDCWLPDRREGIGHQVVGRWSAKHGHFLPAEEAPAVNGPVLERLGRDDDQDLYRLTGAGADLMLESRVAAILEHHRRSRIALFQQNGEWLERICKDGHLPLDLAIFLRRGHAAQTGPVLRADGTWTYHYPVSTTDFAALCHVYGPALSGSGRSQGRPGRSVLHSFGDARRRGLRPNLFPRGH
;
A
#
# COMPACT_ATOMS: atom_id res chain seq x y z
N MET A 1 -47.68 -16.14 -18.36
CA MET A 1 -48.03 -14.94 -17.57
C MET A 1 -46.73 -14.28 -17.12
N ALA A 2 -46.47 -13.07 -17.60
CA ALA A 2 -45.23 -12.34 -17.36
C ALA A 2 -45.20 -11.76 -15.93
N VAL A 3 -44.11 -11.99 -15.20
CA VAL A 3 -43.84 -11.34 -13.91
C VAL A 3 -42.81 -10.23 -14.14
N VAL A 4 -43.28 -9.00 -13.99
CA VAL A 4 -42.51 -7.75 -14.16
C VAL A 4 -41.58 -7.56 -12.96
N LYS A 5 -40.27 -7.57 -13.19
CA LYS A 5 -39.25 -7.08 -12.24
C LYS A 5 -39.25 -5.55 -12.23
N GLY A 6 -39.65 -4.95 -11.11
CA GLY A 6 -39.54 -3.51 -10.88
C GLY A 6 -38.09 -3.05 -10.78
N ARG A 7 -37.65 -2.21 -11.73
CA ARG A 7 -36.45 -1.38 -11.62
C ARG A 7 -36.72 -0.26 -10.60
N VAL A 8 -35.95 -0.22 -9.50
CA VAL A 8 -35.87 0.97 -8.66
C VAL A 8 -35.21 2.08 -9.49
N SER A 9 -35.96 3.14 -9.75
CA SER A 9 -35.56 4.27 -10.60
C SER A 9 -34.62 5.22 -9.86
N LYS A 10 -33.48 5.56 -10.49
CA LYS A 10 -32.53 6.62 -10.07
C LYS A 10 -33.17 7.99 -9.82
N LYS A 11 -34.41 8.22 -10.28
CA LYS A 11 -35.17 9.47 -10.00
C LYS A 11 -35.67 9.55 -8.56
N ALA A 12 -35.92 8.44 -7.87
CA ALA A 12 -36.44 8.46 -6.49
C ALA A 12 -35.37 8.92 -5.48
N SER A 13 -34.09 8.58 -5.72
CA SER A 13 -32.96 9.05 -4.91
C SER A 13 -32.67 10.54 -5.10
N THR A 14 -32.95 11.13 -6.27
CA THR A 14 -32.73 12.57 -6.52
C THR A 14 -33.83 13.46 -5.92
N ILE A 15 -35.01 12.91 -5.65
CA ILE A 15 -36.16 13.66 -5.09
C ILE A 15 -36.03 13.77 -3.57
N LEU A 16 -35.55 12.72 -2.87
CA LEU A 16 -35.24 12.76 -1.44
C LEU A 16 -34.06 13.69 -1.08
N GLU A 17 -33.14 13.97 -2.01
CA GLU A 17 -31.94 14.78 -1.76
C GLU A 17 -32.12 16.29 -1.99
N ARG A 18 -33.18 16.73 -2.70
CA ARG A 18 -33.50 18.16 -2.86
C ARG A 18 -34.18 18.78 -1.62
N ASP A 19 -34.87 17.98 -0.81
CA ASP A 19 -35.50 18.43 0.46
C ASP A 19 -34.50 18.68 1.60
N SER A 20 -33.26 18.20 1.49
CA SER A 20 -32.26 18.29 2.57
C SER A 20 -31.65 19.68 2.80
N LEU A 21 -31.76 20.62 1.85
CA LEU A 21 -31.19 21.97 1.98
C LEU A 21 -31.96 22.88 2.94
N GLY A 22 -33.22 22.56 3.24
CA GLY A 22 -34.02 23.23 4.27
C GLY A 22 -33.88 22.61 5.67
N ASP A 23 -33.21 21.46 5.79
CA ASP A 23 -33.06 20.75 7.06
C ASP A 23 -31.88 21.28 7.88
N VAL A 24 -32.19 21.80 9.07
CA VAL A 24 -31.20 22.28 10.03
C VAL A 24 -30.23 21.17 10.46
N HIS A 25 -30.70 19.93 10.64
CA HIS A 25 -29.85 18.83 11.12
C HIS A 25 -28.81 18.44 10.07
N PHE A 26 -29.18 18.43 8.80
CA PHE A 26 -28.27 18.22 7.67
C PHE A 26 -27.11 19.23 7.70
N TRP A 27 -27.42 20.53 7.75
CA TRP A 27 -26.42 21.60 7.80
C TRP A 27 -25.52 21.50 9.03
N GLU A 28 -26.12 21.27 10.19
CA GLU A 28 -25.38 21.16 11.46
C GLU A 28 -24.35 20.03 11.43
N SER A 29 -24.73 18.85 10.91
CA SER A 29 -23.84 17.70 10.79
C SER A 29 -22.68 17.96 9.82
N LYS A 30 -22.97 18.54 8.65
CA LYS A 30 -21.98 18.85 7.61
C LYS A 30 -21.00 19.92 8.08
N LEU A 31 -21.48 21.03 8.62
CA LEU A 31 -20.63 22.12 9.12
C LEU A 31 -19.79 21.68 10.31
N LYS A 32 -20.36 20.87 11.23
CA LYS A 32 -19.62 20.27 12.35
C LYS A 32 -18.44 19.46 11.82
N ARG A 33 -18.69 18.53 10.89
CA ARG A 33 -17.64 17.68 10.31
C ARG A 33 -16.59 18.48 9.56
N HIS A 34 -17.02 19.49 8.81
CA HIS A 34 -16.13 20.26 7.94
C HIS A 34 -15.22 21.21 8.72
N TYR A 35 -15.78 22.07 9.59
CA TYR A 35 -15.04 23.14 10.25
C TYR A 35 -14.50 22.79 11.64
N PHE A 36 -15.24 21.97 12.40
CA PHE A 36 -15.04 21.83 13.84
C PHE A 36 -14.50 20.47 14.29
N LEU A 37 -14.50 19.44 13.45
CA LEU A 37 -13.93 18.12 13.77
C LEU A 37 -12.59 17.90 13.09
N THR A 38 -11.70 17.16 13.75
CA THR A 38 -10.38 16.77 13.21
C THR A 38 -10.47 15.77 12.05
N LEU A 39 -11.64 15.17 11.85
CA LEU A 39 -11.97 14.32 10.70
C LEU A 39 -12.38 15.12 9.45
N GLY A 40 -12.48 16.44 9.56
CA GLY A 40 -12.72 17.36 8.46
C GLY A 40 -11.45 17.64 7.63
N PRO A 41 -11.57 18.37 6.50
CA PRO A 41 -10.43 18.65 5.61
C PRO A 41 -9.31 19.46 6.26
N TYR A 42 -9.60 20.15 7.37
CA TYR A 42 -8.64 20.97 8.12
C TYR A 42 -7.82 20.18 9.16
N GLY A 43 -8.12 18.90 9.37
CA GLY A 43 -7.41 18.05 10.34
C GLY A 43 -7.42 18.63 11.77
N ASP A 44 -6.33 18.43 12.51
CA ASP A 44 -6.14 18.98 13.86
C ASP A 44 -5.48 20.38 13.87
N THR A 45 -5.34 21.02 12.70
CA THR A 45 -4.76 22.37 12.64
C THR A 45 -5.66 23.34 13.40
N PRO A 46 -5.18 24.13 14.39
CA PRO A 46 -6.06 25.03 15.13
C PRO A 46 -6.85 26.01 14.23
N MET A 47 -8.12 26.23 14.55
CA MET A 47 -9.01 27.16 13.84
C MET A 47 -8.67 28.60 14.23
N ARG A 48 -7.81 29.22 13.43
CA ARG A 48 -7.39 30.63 13.53
C ARG A 48 -8.14 31.54 12.55
N SER A 49 -8.80 30.93 11.56
CA SER A 49 -9.70 31.57 10.60
C SER A 49 -10.78 30.59 10.17
N VAL A 50 -11.88 31.13 9.65
CA VAL A 50 -13.04 30.42 9.13
C VAL A 50 -13.33 30.98 7.74
N ASP A 51 -13.10 30.17 6.71
CA ASP A 51 -13.57 30.47 5.36
C ASP A 51 -15.06 30.15 5.30
N ALA A 52 -15.89 31.18 5.43
CA ALA A 52 -17.34 31.09 5.33
C ALA A 52 -17.85 31.65 4.00
N THR A 53 -17.02 31.63 2.95
CA THR A 53 -17.45 32.06 1.61
C THR A 53 -18.52 31.11 1.04
N PRO A 54 -19.37 31.58 0.11
CA PRO A 54 -20.35 30.74 -0.59
C PRO A 54 -19.71 29.50 -1.24
N GLU A 55 -18.51 29.65 -1.78
CA GLU A 55 -17.74 28.58 -2.40
C GLU A 55 -17.33 27.51 -1.40
N GLU A 56 -16.89 27.91 -0.21
CA GLU A 56 -16.48 26.97 0.84
C GLU A 56 -17.69 26.29 1.50
N LEU A 57 -18.80 27.02 1.72
CA LEU A 57 -20.04 26.41 2.21
C LEU A 57 -20.54 25.30 1.29
N ARG A 58 -20.45 25.50 -0.03
CA ARG A 58 -20.79 24.49 -1.04
C ARG A 58 -19.92 23.24 -0.91
N GLN A 59 -18.63 23.41 -0.67
CA GLN A 59 -17.72 22.28 -0.39
C GLN A 59 -18.06 21.59 0.92
N ALA A 60 -18.36 22.36 1.98
CA ALA A 60 -18.67 21.82 3.31
C ALA A 60 -19.88 20.87 3.33
N ILE A 61 -20.90 21.17 2.50
CA ILE A 61 -22.08 20.31 2.37
C ILE A 61 -21.91 19.20 1.31
N GLY A 62 -20.85 19.26 0.49
CA GLY A 62 -20.56 18.30 -0.57
C GLY A 62 -21.51 18.37 -1.77
N ARG A 63 -22.10 19.54 -2.05
CA ARG A 63 -23.06 19.77 -3.15
C ARG A 63 -22.41 20.51 -4.31
N GLU A 64 -21.50 19.83 -5.00
CA GLU A 64 -20.81 20.42 -6.14
C GLU A 64 -21.73 20.69 -7.35
N ASP A 65 -22.93 20.11 -7.33
CA ASP A 65 -23.99 20.23 -8.34
C ASP A 65 -24.75 21.58 -8.32
N LEU A 66 -24.59 22.38 -7.26
CA LEU A 66 -25.29 23.67 -7.08
C LEU A 66 -24.35 24.86 -7.27
N SER A 67 -24.90 26.03 -7.65
CA SER A 67 -24.10 27.27 -7.66
C SER A 67 -23.79 27.76 -6.24
N SER A 68 -22.68 28.47 -6.06
CA SER A 68 -22.33 29.04 -4.76
C SER A 68 -23.40 30.01 -4.23
N GLU A 69 -24.06 30.75 -5.13
CA GLU A 69 -25.19 31.63 -4.83
C GLU A 69 -26.42 30.86 -4.30
N GLN A 70 -26.78 29.75 -4.94
CA GLN A 70 -27.91 28.91 -4.49
C GLN A 70 -27.66 28.34 -3.09
N VAL A 71 -26.42 27.94 -2.80
CA VAL A 71 -26.03 27.42 -1.49
C VAL A 71 -26.06 28.51 -0.42
N ALA A 72 -25.56 29.71 -0.72
CA ALA A 72 -25.61 30.84 0.21
C ALA A 72 -27.05 31.27 0.54
N GLN A 73 -27.93 31.32 -0.46
CA GLN A 73 -29.35 31.60 -0.25
C GLN A 73 -30.04 30.53 0.59
N ALA A 74 -29.78 29.24 0.33
CA ALA A 74 -30.31 28.14 1.12
C ALA A 74 -29.82 28.19 2.58
N PHE A 75 -28.55 28.54 2.80
CA PHE A 75 -27.97 28.70 4.12
C PHE A 75 -28.62 29.85 4.91
N CYS A 76 -28.82 31.01 4.28
CA CYS A 76 -29.43 32.18 4.94
C CYS A 76 -30.90 31.92 5.36
N ARG A 77 -31.66 31.14 4.57
CA ARG A 77 -33.06 30.77 4.90
C ARG A 77 -33.23 29.96 6.18
N LEU A 78 -32.14 29.40 6.74
CA LEU A 78 -32.19 28.67 8.02
C LEU A 78 -32.41 29.60 9.23
N PHE A 79 -32.25 30.91 9.03
CA PHE A 79 -32.18 31.91 10.09
C PHE A 79 -33.33 32.91 9.98
N THR A 80 -33.80 33.38 11.13
CA THR A 80 -34.71 34.53 11.26
C THR A 80 -34.13 35.48 12.31
N ARG A 81 -34.52 36.77 12.28
CA ARG A 81 -34.06 37.76 13.29
C ARG A 81 -34.32 37.29 14.72
N GLU A 82 -35.51 36.74 14.97
CA GLU A 82 -35.87 36.18 16.26
C GLU A 82 -34.92 35.05 16.71
N LYS A 83 -34.63 34.08 15.82
CA LYS A 83 -33.71 32.98 16.11
C LYS A 83 -32.29 33.46 16.40
N VAL A 84 -31.81 34.47 15.68
CA VAL A 84 -30.47 35.06 15.86
C VAL A 84 -30.39 35.81 17.19
N ARG A 85 -31.38 36.66 17.51
CA ARG A 85 -31.45 37.38 18.79
C ARG A 85 -31.52 36.43 19.98
N ASN A 86 -32.36 35.40 19.88
CA ASN A 86 -32.50 34.41 20.93
C ASN A 86 -31.19 33.66 21.16
N PHE A 87 -30.45 33.32 20.10
CA PHE A 87 -29.19 32.60 20.20
C PHE A 87 -28.02 33.44 20.72
N PHE A 88 -27.98 34.74 20.43
CA PHE A 88 -26.96 35.69 20.90
C PHE A 88 -27.52 36.70 21.92
N PRO A 89 -27.94 36.26 23.12
CA PRO A 89 -28.54 37.14 24.10
C PRO A 89 -27.52 38.11 24.71
N THR A 90 -27.98 39.26 25.18
CA THR A 90 -27.15 40.33 25.78
C THR A 90 -26.41 39.89 27.04
N ASP A 91 -26.95 38.91 27.76
CA ASP A 91 -26.46 38.35 29.03
C ASP A 91 -25.75 36.99 28.85
N ALA A 92 -25.32 36.65 27.63
CA ALA A 92 -24.58 35.43 27.35
C ALA A 92 -23.39 35.26 28.30
N SER A 93 -23.06 34.02 28.66
CA SER A 93 -22.00 33.67 29.61
C SER A 93 -21.07 32.59 29.06
N SER A 94 -19.94 32.36 29.73
CA SER A 94 -19.03 31.25 29.38
C SER A 94 -19.63 29.85 29.64
N PHE A 95 -20.73 29.77 30.40
CA PHE A 95 -21.43 28.52 30.71
C PHE A 95 -22.36 28.04 29.58
N ASP A 96 -22.65 28.88 28.60
CA ASP A 96 -23.52 28.57 27.45
C ASP A 96 -22.90 27.59 26.43
N GLY A 97 -21.78 26.96 26.77
CA GLY A 97 -21.04 26.04 25.92
C GLY A 97 -21.87 24.88 25.36
N HIS A 98 -22.79 24.30 26.14
CA HIS A 98 -23.66 23.22 25.65
C HIS A 98 -24.63 23.70 24.55
N ARG A 99 -25.16 24.93 24.72
CA ARG A 99 -26.01 25.58 23.73
C ARG A 99 -25.22 25.90 22.45
N ALA A 100 -23.99 26.38 22.60
CA ALA A 100 -23.10 26.68 21.49
C ALA A 100 -22.78 25.44 20.63
N LEU A 101 -22.51 24.29 21.26
CA LEU A 101 -22.17 23.03 20.56
C LEU A 101 -23.33 22.44 19.74
N ARG A 102 -24.58 22.79 20.03
CA ARG A 102 -25.77 22.29 19.33
C ARG A 102 -26.18 23.14 18.12
N ALA A 103 -25.56 24.30 17.93
CA ALA A 103 -25.96 25.25 16.88
C ALA A 103 -24.75 26.05 16.33
N LEU A 104 -23.72 25.31 15.92
CA LEU A 104 -22.51 25.77 15.23
C LEU A 104 -22.81 26.61 13.97
N ARG A 105 -23.93 26.34 13.29
CA ARG A 105 -24.34 27.12 12.11
C ARG A 105 -24.46 28.63 12.36
N PHE A 106 -24.83 29.06 13.57
CA PHE A 106 -24.91 30.51 13.91
C PHE A 106 -23.53 31.15 13.95
N PHE A 107 -22.51 30.41 14.37
CA PHE A 107 -21.13 30.90 14.36
C PHE A 107 -20.62 31.02 12.92
N ILE A 108 -20.91 30.05 12.07
CA ILE A 108 -20.62 30.11 10.63
C ILE A 108 -21.38 31.27 9.97
N LEU A 109 -22.63 31.56 10.35
CA LEU A 109 -23.38 32.73 9.88
C LEU A 109 -22.64 34.04 10.20
N THR A 110 -22.11 34.20 11.43
CA THR A 110 -21.36 35.42 11.79
C THR A 110 -20.10 35.63 10.93
N CYS A 111 -19.45 34.54 10.50
CA CYS A 111 -18.33 34.59 9.56
C CYS A 111 -18.79 34.75 8.09
N HIS A 112 -19.94 34.20 7.73
CA HIS A 112 -20.49 34.27 6.37
C HIS A 112 -20.89 35.69 5.99
N VAL A 113 -21.56 36.41 6.89
CA VAL A 113 -22.01 37.81 6.71
C VAL A 113 -20.82 38.75 6.49
N THR A 114 -19.67 38.43 7.08
CA THR A 114 -18.43 39.20 6.94
C THR A 114 -17.63 38.79 5.70
N ALA A 115 -17.73 37.54 5.26
CA ALA A 115 -17.02 37.01 4.09
C ALA A 115 -17.76 37.24 2.74
N THR A 116 -19.08 37.42 2.74
CA THR A 116 -19.92 37.55 1.53
C THR A 116 -20.04 38.97 0.97
N SER A 117 -20.30 39.04 -0.34
CA SER A 117 -20.66 40.25 -1.09
C SER A 117 -22.05 40.19 -1.76
N HIS A 118 -22.79 39.10 -1.59
CA HIS A 118 -24.07 38.87 -2.26
C HIS A 118 -25.23 39.27 -1.34
N GLY A 119 -26.10 40.18 -1.79
CA GLY A 119 -27.30 40.62 -1.05
C GLY A 119 -27.07 41.53 0.15
N ALA A 120 -25.84 42.01 0.36
CA ALA A 120 -25.50 42.93 1.43
C ALA A 120 -24.87 44.19 0.82
N GLY A 121 -25.49 45.35 0.98
CA GLY A 121 -25.15 46.60 0.29
C GLY A 121 -23.70 47.07 0.48
N GLU A 122 -23.33 48.17 -0.18
CA GLU A 122 -21.96 48.73 -0.20
C GLU A 122 -21.37 49.07 1.19
N THR A 123 -22.16 48.96 2.26
CA THR A 123 -21.74 49.27 3.62
C THR A 123 -20.81 48.20 4.20
N GLN A 124 -19.80 48.60 4.98
CA GLN A 124 -18.96 47.68 5.77
C GLN A 124 -19.58 47.34 7.14
N ASN A 125 -20.83 47.73 7.38
CA ASN A 125 -21.47 47.60 8.68
C ASN A 125 -22.19 46.24 8.81
N PHE A 126 -21.64 45.36 9.66
CA PHE A 126 -22.15 44.02 9.92
C PHE A 126 -23.66 43.95 10.23
N ARG A 127 -24.19 44.95 10.96
CA ARG A 127 -25.59 44.97 11.41
C ARG A 127 -26.54 45.22 10.25
N ILE A 128 -26.13 46.09 9.32
CA ILE A 128 -26.87 46.37 8.09
C ILE A 128 -26.88 45.12 7.21
N ARG A 129 -25.70 44.52 6.98
CA ARG A 129 -25.56 43.31 6.16
C ARG A 129 -26.36 42.11 6.70
N LEU A 130 -26.30 41.87 8.01
CA LEU A 130 -27.08 40.82 8.65
C LEU A 130 -28.59 41.11 8.55
N GLY A 131 -28.99 42.38 8.62
CA GLY A 131 -30.37 42.81 8.47
C GLY A 131 -30.93 42.63 7.05
N GLU A 132 -30.10 42.85 6.03
CA GLU A 132 -30.39 42.64 4.61
C GLU A 132 -30.48 41.15 4.26
N LEU A 133 -29.59 40.32 4.81
CA LEU A 133 -29.59 38.86 4.60
C LEU A 133 -30.74 38.11 5.30
N LEU A 134 -31.44 38.76 6.24
CA LEU A 134 -32.55 38.19 7.03
C LEU A 134 -33.92 38.86 6.72
N ASP A 135 -34.09 39.38 5.49
CA ASP A 135 -35.34 39.89 4.90
C ASP A 135 -35.95 41.16 5.54
N GLY A 136 -35.16 42.11 6.07
CA GLY A 136 -35.74 43.27 6.79
C GLY A 136 -35.26 44.67 6.46
N GLY A 137 -34.22 44.89 5.65
CA GLY A 137 -33.71 46.23 5.29
C GLY A 137 -33.10 47.08 6.43
N ASP A 138 -33.59 46.95 7.67
CA ASP A 138 -33.12 47.67 8.86
C ASP A 138 -31.90 46.99 9.51
N PRO A 139 -30.99 47.74 10.18
CA PRO A 139 -29.84 47.16 10.87
C PRO A 139 -30.23 46.26 12.05
N GLU A 140 -29.65 45.06 12.14
CA GLU A 140 -29.87 44.13 13.26
C GLU A 140 -29.27 44.65 14.57
N GLN A 141 -30.04 44.60 15.66
CA GLN A 141 -29.69 45.19 16.95
C GLN A 141 -29.21 44.15 17.99
N GLY A 142 -29.55 42.87 17.83
CA GLY A 142 -29.22 41.81 18.80
C GLY A 142 -27.92 41.04 18.53
N VAL A 143 -26.79 41.75 18.39
CA VAL A 143 -25.47 41.14 18.11
C VAL A 143 -24.47 41.28 19.26
N SER A 144 -24.91 41.80 20.41
CA SER A 144 -24.06 42.04 21.59
C SER A 144 -23.54 40.75 22.25
N GLY A 145 -24.28 39.64 22.15
CA GLY A 145 -23.86 38.34 22.70
C GLY A 145 -22.84 37.56 21.87
N VAL A 146 -22.49 38.01 20.66
CA VAL A 146 -21.67 37.24 19.70
C VAL A 146 -20.29 36.91 20.23
N ASN A 147 -19.55 37.90 20.72
CA ASN A 147 -18.20 37.69 21.26
C ASN A 147 -18.20 36.71 22.44
N GLN A 148 -19.20 36.80 23.32
CA GLN A 148 -19.29 35.96 24.51
C GLN A 148 -19.68 34.51 24.18
N MET A 149 -20.56 34.32 23.21
CA MET A 149 -20.88 32.98 22.68
C MET A 149 -19.69 32.32 21.98
N TRP A 150 -18.84 33.08 21.27
CA TRP A 150 -17.61 32.54 20.66
C TRP A 150 -16.63 32.04 21.73
N ARG A 151 -16.52 32.74 22.87
CA ARG A 151 -15.73 32.29 24.03
C ARG A 151 -16.33 31.03 24.66
N ALA A 152 -17.65 31.00 24.87
CA ALA A 152 -18.34 29.83 25.39
C ALA A 152 -18.14 28.60 24.51
N LEU A 153 -18.18 28.76 23.18
CA LEU A 153 -17.90 27.68 22.23
C LEU A 153 -16.45 27.18 22.32
N ALA A 154 -15.48 28.09 22.32
CA ALA A 154 -14.06 27.73 22.43
C ALA A 154 -13.77 26.95 23.72
N SER A 155 -14.27 27.43 24.86
CA SER A 155 -14.12 26.74 26.15
C SER A 155 -14.87 25.40 26.22
N ALA A 156 -16.00 25.26 25.54
CA ALA A 156 -16.72 23.98 25.46
C ALA A 156 -15.98 22.95 24.60
N ILE A 157 -15.42 23.40 23.47
CA ILE A 157 -14.61 22.56 22.58
C ILE A 157 -13.33 22.12 23.28
N ASP A 158 -12.62 23.01 23.98
CA ASP A 158 -11.41 22.64 24.71
C ASP A 158 -11.69 21.57 25.78
N ARG A 159 -12.82 21.66 26.49
CA ARG A 159 -13.28 20.61 27.41
C ARG A 159 -13.56 19.29 26.70
N LYS A 160 -14.21 19.31 25.53
CA LYS A 160 -14.45 18.10 24.72
C LYS A 160 -13.16 17.48 24.20
N ARG A 161 -12.17 18.29 23.83
CA ARG A 161 -10.84 17.82 23.42
C ARG A 161 -10.09 17.16 24.57
N GLN A 162 -10.17 17.73 25.77
CA GLN A 162 -9.61 17.11 26.98
C GLN A 162 -10.23 15.74 27.27
N GLN A 163 -11.49 15.52 26.88
CA GLN A 163 -12.19 14.22 26.94
C GLN A 163 -11.87 13.28 25.77
N GLY A 164 -10.91 13.61 24.90
CA GLY A 164 -10.50 12.79 23.76
C GLY A 164 -11.46 12.82 22.56
N GLU A 165 -12.49 13.68 22.58
CA GLU A 165 -13.38 13.83 21.42
C GLU A 165 -12.66 14.57 20.27
N PRO A 166 -12.94 14.23 19.00
CA PRO A 166 -12.17 14.70 17.83
C PRO A 166 -12.54 16.13 17.40
N TRP A 167 -12.54 17.08 18.32
CA TRP A 167 -12.81 18.49 18.02
C TRP A 167 -11.52 19.27 17.70
N ARG A 168 -11.64 20.21 16.77
CA ARG A 168 -10.59 21.14 16.35
C ARG A 168 -10.51 22.31 17.33
N ARG A 169 -9.32 22.62 17.82
CA ARG A 169 -9.11 23.76 18.74
C ARG A 169 -9.51 25.08 18.08
N ILE A 170 -10.26 25.93 18.78
CA ILE A 170 -10.56 27.31 18.34
C ILE A 170 -9.55 28.26 18.97
N VAL A 171 -8.90 29.09 18.15
CA VAL A 171 -7.99 30.14 18.62
C VAL A 171 -8.64 31.48 18.31
N LEU A 172 -9.24 32.09 19.33
CA LEU A 172 -9.92 33.38 19.17
C LEU A 172 -8.88 34.51 19.00
N PRO A 173 -8.98 35.34 17.95
CA PRO A 173 -8.11 36.50 17.78
C PRO A 173 -8.48 37.61 18.78
N ASP A 174 -7.52 38.45 19.15
CA ASP A 174 -7.78 39.67 19.92
C ASP A 174 -8.83 40.52 19.19
N PRO A 175 -9.98 40.86 19.80
CA PRO A 175 -11.04 41.64 19.14
C PRO A 175 -10.64 43.11 18.91
N GLY A 176 -9.61 43.63 19.58
CA GLY A 176 -9.21 45.04 19.51
C GLY A 176 -10.31 45.98 20.02
N ARG A 177 -10.58 47.08 19.28
CA ARG A 177 -11.60 48.08 19.65
C ARG A 177 -13.06 47.65 19.35
N GLU A 178 -13.25 46.51 18.68
CA GLU A 178 -14.56 46.01 18.25
C GLU A 178 -15.22 45.16 19.35
N THR A 179 -16.00 45.82 20.23
CA THR A 179 -16.52 45.20 21.47
C THR A 179 -17.67 44.21 21.25
N LEU A 180 -18.40 44.31 20.13
CA LEU A 180 -19.61 43.50 19.87
C LEU A 180 -19.34 42.22 19.06
N ILE A 181 -18.59 42.32 17.96
CA ILE A 181 -18.39 41.23 16.97
C ILE A 181 -16.93 40.95 16.61
N GLY A 182 -15.97 41.55 17.33
CA GLY A 182 -14.55 41.56 16.97
C GLY A 182 -13.93 40.17 16.73
N HIS A 183 -14.35 39.14 17.45
CA HIS A 183 -13.87 37.76 17.22
C HIS A 183 -14.34 37.22 15.86
N ALA A 184 -15.63 37.34 15.56
CA ALA A 184 -16.21 36.85 14.30
C ALA A 184 -15.61 37.55 13.08
N LEU A 185 -15.46 38.88 13.15
CA LEU A 185 -14.90 39.70 12.08
C LEU A 185 -13.45 39.32 11.74
N ARG A 186 -12.65 39.04 12.76
CA ARG A 186 -11.23 38.69 12.59
C ARG A 186 -11.02 37.21 12.23
N LEU A 187 -11.94 36.33 12.63
CA LEU A 187 -11.96 34.93 12.22
C LEU A 187 -12.41 34.76 10.76
N ALA A 188 -13.28 35.63 10.24
CA ALA A 188 -13.85 35.51 8.90
C ALA A 188 -12.85 35.86 7.79
N LYS A 189 -11.91 34.95 7.57
CA LYS A 189 -10.85 35.04 6.57
C LYS A 189 -10.81 33.76 5.74
N PRO A 190 -10.69 33.87 4.40
CA PRO A 190 -10.54 35.10 3.62
C PRO A 190 -11.81 35.95 3.55
N SER A 191 -11.65 37.28 3.52
CA SER A 191 -12.75 38.18 3.16
C SER A 191 -12.90 38.25 1.63
N TRP A 192 -14.03 38.78 1.15
CA TRP A 192 -14.21 39.04 -0.28
C TRP A 192 -13.09 39.90 -0.88
N ALA A 193 -12.63 40.92 -0.15
CA ALA A 193 -11.52 41.77 -0.58
C ALA A 193 -10.21 40.98 -0.70
N ASP A 194 -9.94 40.05 0.22
CA ASP A 194 -8.77 39.17 0.19
C ASP A 194 -8.83 38.23 -1.04
N ARG A 195 -9.99 37.62 -1.31
CA ARG A 195 -10.20 36.73 -2.47
C ARG A 195 -10.09 37.50 -3.81
N ARG A 196 -10.68 38.70 -3.90
CA ARG A 196 -10.64 39.55 -5.10
C ARG A 196 -9.21 40.02 -5.40
N ALA A 197 -8.47 40.47 -4.39
CA ALA A 197 -7.08 40.89 -4.56
C ALA A 197 -6.19 39.73 -5.04
N LEU A 198 -6.33 38.55 -4.42
CA LEU A 198 -5.58 37.36 -4.83
C LEU A 198 -5.90 36.93 -6.26
N ARG A 199 -7.19 36.92 -6.64
CA ARG A 199 -7.62 36.59 -8.01
C ARG A 199 -7.05 37.58 -9.03
N ALA A 200 -7.05 38.88 -8.74
CA ALA A 200 -6.49 39.90 -9.62
C ALA A 200 -4.97 39.69 -9.84
N VAL A 201 -4.23 39.36 -8.79
CA VAL A 201 -2.80 39.01 -8.90
C VAL A 201 -2.62 37.75 -9.77
N MET A 202 -3.41 36.70 -9.54
CA MET A 202 -3.31 35.45 -10.30
C MET A 202 -3.71 35.59 -11.78
N GLN A 203 -4.66 36.45 -12.13
CA GLN A 203 -5.11 36.67 -13.51
C GLN A 203 -3.98 37.11 -14.45
N SER A 204 -3.06 37.91 -13.93
CA SER A 204 -1.90 38.42 -14.67
C SER A 204 -0.81 37.39 -14.96
N PHE A 205 -0.86 36.19 -14.35
CA PHE A 205 0.20 35.19 -14.53
C PHE A 205 0.09 34.45 -15.87
N PRO A 206 1.22 34.11 -16.52
CA PRO A 206 1.25 33.22 -17.68
C PRO A 206 0.60 31.86 -17.37
N GLU A 207 0.02 31.20 -18.38
CA GLU A 207 -0.62 29.88 -18.21
C GLU A 207 0.34 28.85 -17.59
N ARG A 208 1.63 28.89 -17.98
CA ARG A 208 2.69 28.02 -17.45
C ARG A 208 2.88 28.08 -15.93
N THR A 209 2.49 29.18 -15.29
CA THR A 209 2.62 29.36 -13.84
C THR A 209 1.63 28.49 -13.06
N PHE A 210 0.53 28.08 -13.69
CA PHE A 210 -0.49 27.23 -13.08
C PHE A 210 -0.19 25.72 -13.24
N GLU A 211 0.89 25.37 -13.94
CA GLU A 211 1.29 23.98 -14.22
C GLU A 211 1.97 23.30 -13.03
N ASP A 212 2.64 24.10 -12.21
CA ASP A 212 3.40 23.63 -11.07
C ASP A 212 3.06 24.47 -9.83
N ARG A 213 2.79 23.76 -8.73
CA ARG A 213 2.36 24.38 -7.47
C ARG A 213 3.47 25.24 -6.87
N PHE A 214 4.73 24.87 -7.08
CA PHE A 214 5.88 25.62 -6.60
C PHE A 214 6.04 26.93 -7.38
N THR A 215 5.95 26.85 -8.71
CA THR A 215 6.00 28.01 -9.60
C THR A 215 4.83 28.98 -9.34
N LEU A 216 3.63 28.45 -9.06
CA LEU A 216 2.47 29.27 -8.67
C LEU A 216 2.71 29.99 -7.35
N LEU A 217 3.18 29.28 -6.32
CA LEU A 217 3.41 29.87 -5.00
C LEU A 217 4.56 30.89 -5.02
N ASP A 218 5.65 30.61 -5.75
CA ASP A 218 6.75 31.56 -5.96
C ASP A 218 6.27 32.84 -6.67
N ALA A 219 5.42 32.71 -7.70
CA ALA A 219 4.87 33.86 -8.41
C ALA A 219 3.94 34.71 -7.53
N ILE A 220 3.11 34.09 -6.70
CA ILE A 220 2.26 34.79 -5.71
C ILE A 220 3.13 35.47 -4.65
N HIS A 221 4.16 34.79 -4.15
CA HIS A 221 5.08 35.34 -3.15
C HIS A 221 5.86 36.54 -3.68
N ALA A 222 6.33 36.49 -4.93
CA ALA A 222 7.02 37.60 -5.59
C ALA A 222 6.15 38.87 -5.67
N ARG A 223 4.82 38.72 -5.75
CA ARG A 223 3.85 39.83 -5.80
C ARG A 223 3.08 40.04 -4.49
N GLN A 224 3.58 39.49 -3.37
CA GLN A 224 2.92 39.59 -2.07
C GLN A 224 2.69 41.04 -1.59
N ALA A 225 3.43 42.01 -2.12
CA ALA A 225 3.27 43.43 -1.80
C ALA A 225 1.92 44.01 -2.28
N GLU A 226 1.29 43.38 -3.28
CA GLU A 226 0.00 43.78 -3.84
C GLU A 226 -1.19 43.14 -3.10
N LEU A 227 -0.93 42.23 -2.15
CA LEU A 227 -1.95 41.54 -1.36
C LEU A 227 -2.27 42.31 -0.07
N PRO A 228 -3.52 42.25 0.43
CA PRO A 228 -3.88 42.78 1.74
C PRO A 228 -3.00 42.22 2.86
N LEU A 229 -2.81 43.00 3.94
CA LEU A 229 -1.82 42.71 4.99
C LEU A 229 -1.92 41.29 5.58
N TRP A 230 -3.14 40.80 5.82
CA TRP A 230 -3.36 39.44 6.32
C TRP A 230 -2.84 38.40 5.31
N LEU A 231 -3.30 38.46 4.07
CA LEU A 231 -2.93 37.51 3.03
C LEU A 231 -1.43 37.60 2.67
N LYS A 232 -0.84 38.79 2.72
CA LYS A 232 0.61 38.99 2.58
C LYS A 232 1.40 38.20 3.63
N ASN A 233 1.00 38.27 4.90
CA ASN A 233 1.66 37.53 5.97
C ASN A 233 1.43 36.02 5.83
N GLU A 234 0.21 35.60 5.49
CA GLU A 234 -0.12 34.19 5.27
C GLU A 234 0.65 33.57 4.08
N VAL A 235 0.76 34.29 2.95
CA VAL A 235 1.54 33.85 1.78
C VAL A 235 3.03 33.77 2.12
N ARG A 236 3.56 34.70 2.93
CA ARG A 236 4.96 34.67 3.39
C ARG A 236 5.23 33.45 4.25
N GLU A 237 4.38 33.19 5.24
CA GLU A 237 4.50 32.02 6.11
C GLU A 237 4.30 30.73 5.33
N LEU A 238 3.32 30.67 4.43
CA LEU A 238 3.09 29.52 3.55
C LEU A 238 4.31 29.23 2.67
N HIS A 239 4.89 30.24 2.05
CA HIS A 239 6.08 30.12 1.20
C HIS A 239 7.30 29.63 1.99
N LYS A 240 7.53 30.21 3.17
CA LYS A 240 8.60 29.80 4.10
C LYS A 240 8.42 28.34 4.55
N ASN A 241 7.22 27.97 5.00
CA ASN A 241 6.91 26.62 5.48
C ASN A 241 6.95 25.58 4.35
N TYR A 242 6.54 25.96 3.14
CA TYR A 242 6.59 25.09 1.98
C TYR A 242 8.01 24.79 1.51
N ARG A 243 8.91 25.78 1.56
CA ARG A 243 10.34 25.57 1.25
C ARG A 243 11.05 24.69 2.29
N ALA A 244 10.62 24.73 3.55
CA ALA A 244 11.13 23.85 4.59
C ALA A 244 10.52 22.43 4.52
N VAL A 245 9.21 22.31 4.26
CA VAL A 245 8.48 21.03 4.20
C VAL A 245 7.39 21.09 3.11
N PRO A 246 7.64 20.55 1.90
CA PRO A 246 6.67 20.61 0.79
C PRO A 246 5.31 19.92 1.06
N ALA A 247 5.26 18.98 2.00
CA ALA A 247 4.01 18.31 2.39
C ALA A 247 3.06 19.19 3.24
N SER A 248 3.53 20.33 3.75
CA SER A 248 2.75 21.23 4.62
C SER A 248 1.62 22.00 3.91
N LEU A 249 1.54 21.93 2.56
CA LEU A 249 0.42 22.52 1.81
C LEU A 249 -0.92 21.84 2.09
N PHE A 250 -0.89 20.54 2.40
CA PHE A 250 -2.11 19.75 2.60
C PHE A 250 -2.74 20.11 3.94
N GLY A 251 -3.76 20.98 3.90
CA GLY A 251 -4.53 21.45 5.07
C GLY A 251 -4.31 22.92 5.42
N ASN A 252 -3.38 23.62 4.74
CA ASN A 252 -3.21 25.06 4.94
C ASN A 252 -4.36 25.84 4.28
N ALA A 253 -5.08 26.65 5.07
CA ALA A 253 -6.26 27.40 4.62
C ALA A 253 -5.93 28.38 3.47
N THR A 254 -4.77 29.03 3.52
CA THR A 254 -4.32 29.96 2.48
C THR A 254 -3.99 29.24 1.17
N TRP A 255 -3.41 28.03 1.24
CA TRP A 255 -3.22 27.19 0.06
C TRP A 255 -4.55 26.69 -0.52
N GLN A 256 -5.53 26.34 0.31
CA GLN A 256 -6.87 25.96 -0.15
C GLN A 256 -7.55 27.11 -0.88
N LEU A 257 -7.40 28.34 -0.39
CA LEU A 257 -7.88 29.54 -1.08
C LEU A 257 -7.21 29.73 -2.46
N ILE A 258 -5.88 29.63 -2.53
CA ILE A 258 -5.13 29.71 -3.80
C ILE A 258 -5.62 28.62 -4.77
N SER A 259 -5.76 27.39 -4.27
CA SER A 259 -6.20 26.23 -5.06
C SER A 259 -7.64 26.38 -5.55
N SER A 260 -8.53 26.93 -4.72
CA SER A 260 -9.92 27.25 -5.02
C SER A 260 -10.02 28.27 -6.16
N ILE A 261 -9.31 29.40 -6.05
CA ILE A 261 -9.29 30.44 -7.09
C ILE A 261 -8.67 29.90 -8.39
N ALA A 262 -7.57 29.16 -8.31
CA ALA A 262 -6.95 28.53 -9.48
C ALA A 262 -7.92 27.55 -10.17
N SER A 263 -8.63 26.74 -9.39
CA SER A 263 -9.63 25.79 -9.89
C SER A 263 -10.80 26.51 -10.57
N ASP A 264 -11.29 27.60 -9.98
CA ASP A 264 -12.36 28.42 -10.57
C ASP A 264 -11.93 29.02 -11.91
N MET A 265 -10.71 29.57 -11.99
CA MET A 265 -10.15 30.13 -13.23
C MET A 265 -9.93 29.07 -14.32
N LEU A 266 -9.61 27.82 -13.94
CA LEU A 266 -9.49 26.71 -14.87
C LEU A 266 -10.86 26.21 -15.36
N LYS A 267 -11.87 26.19 -14.49
CA LYS A 267 -13.24 25.78 -14.81
C LYS A 267 -13.98 26.81 -15.67
N SER A 268 -13.74 28.10 -15.46
CA SER A 268 -14.30 29.18 -16.29
C SER A 268 -13.64 29.30 -17.67
N GLY A 269 -12.54 28.57 -17.90
CA GLY A 269 -11.77 28.65 -19.14
C GLY A 269 -10.84 29.87 -19.22
N GLU A 270 -10.68 30.64 -18.14
CA GLU A 270 -9.76 31.79 -18.05
C GLU A 270 -8.28 31.38 -18.14
N LYS A 271 -7.94 30.12 -17.84
CA LYS A 271 -6.58 29.53 -17.96
C LYS A 271 -6.66 28.07 -18.42
N ARG A 272 -5.62 27.56 -19.10
CA ARG A 272 -5.48 26.15 -19.52
C ARG A 272 -4.58 25.36 -18.55
N ARG A 273 -4.94 24.12 -18.20
CA ARG A 273 -4.09 23.20 -17.40
C ARG A 273 -3.01 22.58 -18.29
N ALA A 274 -1.76 22.52 -17.82
CA ALA A 274 -0.81 21.59 -18.40
C ALA A 274 -1.06 20.16 -17.92
N PRO A 275 -0.83 19.16 -18.79
CA PRO A 275 -0.92 17.77 -18.39
C PRO A 275 0.21 17.44 -17.41
N LEU A 276 -0.18 16.87 -16.27
CA LEU A 276 0.71 16.15 -15.37
C LEU A 276 1.39 15.02 -16.13
N TRP A 277 2.59 14.64 -15.69
CA TRP A 277 3.33 13.53 -16.25
C TRP A 277 4.11 12.80 -15.16
N GLN A 278 4.35 11.51 -15.41
CA GLN A 278 5.19 10.65 -14.58
C GLN A 278 5.82 9.58 -15.45
N LEU A 279 7.14 9.47 -15.40
CA LEU A 279 7.90 8.35 -15.92
C LEU A 279 8.23 7.40 -14.77
N THR A 280 7.88 6.13 -14.92
CA THR A 280 8.08 5.08 -13.91
C THR A 280 9.01 4.02 -14.48
N ALA A 281 10.06 3.67 -13.75
CA ALA A 281 10.92 2.53 -14.01
C ALA A 281 10.52 1.39 -13.06
N ILE A 282 10.20 0.23 -13.61
CA ILE A 282 9.81 -0.96 -12.86
C ILE A 282 10.89 -2.00 -13.11
N PHE A 283 11.57 -2.39 -12.04
CA PHE A 283 12.57 -3.45 -12.12
C PHE A 283 11.83 -4.78 -12.06
N SER A 284 12.02 -5.59 -13.11
CA SER A 284 11.46 -6.91 -13.27
C SER A 284 12.59 -7.91 -13.56
N GLY A 285 12.24 -9.19 -13.71
CA GLY A 285 13.23 -10.26 -13.78
C GLY A 285 13.51 -10.90 -12.42
N TRP A 286 13.99 -12.14 -12.45
CA TRP A 286 14.25 -12.93 -11.24
C TRP A 286 15.49 -12.44 -10.48
N ASP A 287 16.38 -11.72 -11.18
CA ASP A 287 17.62 -11.12 -10.66
C ASP A 287 17.60 -9.57 -10.68
N GLY A 288 16.46 -8.94 -11.04
CA GLY A 288 16.31 -7.48 -11.10
C GLY A 288 17.05 -6.80 -12.26
N ASP A 289 17.33 -7.54 -13.33
CA ASP A 289 18.12 -7.16 -14.50
C ASP A 289 17.29 -6.52 -15.63
N GLN A 290 15.97 -6.51 -15.52
CA GLN A 290 15.07 -5.96 -16.53
C GLN A 290 14.38 -4.69 -16.03
N VAL A 291 14.20 -3.70 -16.92
CA VAL A 291 13.60 -2.42 -16.56
C VAL A 291 12.54 -2.01 -17.56
N ASP A 292 11.29 -2.06 -17.12
CA ASP A 292 10.15 -1.51 -17.84
C ASP A 292 9.98 -0.02 -17.53
N LEU A 293 9.93 0.80 -18.58
CA LEU A 293 9.60 2.21 -18.48
C LEU A 293 8.13 2.43 -18.82
N GLN A 294 7.46 3.25 -18.03
CA GLN A 294 6.07 3.63 -18.21
C GLN A 294 5.91 5.14 -18.16
N LEU A 295 5.35 5.74 -19.20
CA LEU A 295 4.97 7.16 -19.18
C LEU A 295 3.47 7.29 -18.96
N ALA A 296 3.05 7.94 -17.87
CA ALA A 296 1.67 8.33 -17.63
C ALA A 296 1.50 9.84 -17.78
N ARG A 297 0.37 10.29 -18.33
CA ARG A 297 0.03 11.71 -18.52
C ARG A 297 -1.47 11.93 -18.30
N GLY A 298 -1.82 13.11 -17.79
CA GLY A 298 -3.23 13.49 -17.70
C GLY A 298 -3.47 14.79 -16.95
N MET A 299 -4.73 15.11 -16.71
CA MET A 299 -5.16 16.41 -16.16
C MET A 299 -5.34 16.36 -14.64
N GLY A 300 -5.30 15.17 -14.04
CA GLY A 300 -5.29 14.93 -12.59
C GLY A 300 -4.48 13.69 -12.20
N GLU A 301 -4.25 13.53 -10.90
CA GLU A 301 -3.45 12.42 -10.33
C GLU A 301 -4.03 11.03 -10.64
N ALA A 302 -5.37 10.94 -10.73
CA ALA A 302 -6.04 9.69 -11.10
C ALA A 302 -5.69 9.23 -12.52
N ASP A 303 -5.36 10.17 -13.42
CA ASP A 303 -4.96 9.85 -14.80
C ASP A 303 -3.54 9.27 -14.84
N LEU A 304 -2.68 9.63 -13.88
CA LEU A 304 -1.32 9.08 -13.76
C LEU A 304 -1.30 7.60 -13.37
N ALA A 305 -2.43 7.05 -12.91
CA ALA A 305 -2.56 5.62 -12.64
C ALA A 305 -2.62 4.76 -13.92
N LYS A 306 -2.83 5.38 -15.10
CA LYS A 306 -2.88 4.69 -16.39
C LYS A 306 -1.74 5.17 -17.28
N PRO A 307 -0.74 4.33 -17.59
CA PRO A 307 0.32 4.73 -18.49
C PRO A 307 -0.21 4.93 -19.92
N VAL A 308 0.27 5.99 -20.59
CA VAL A 308 0.11 6.23 -22.03
C VAL A 308 0.81 5.12 -22.81
N TRP A 309 1.97 4.66 -22.33
CA TRP A 309 2.68 3.52 -22.88
C TRP A 309 3.58 2.84 -21.83
N THR A 310 3.94 1.60 -22.09
CA THR A 310 4.90 0.79 -21.32
C THR A 310 5.85 0.08 -22.29
N ARG A 311 7.17 0.18 -22.07
CA ARG A 311 8.22 -0.40 -22.93
C ARG A 311 9.45 -0.77 -22.11
N ASP A 312 10.09 -1.87 -22.48
CA ASP A 312 11.41 -2.22 -21.97
C ASP A 312 12.47 -1.19 -22.38
N ILE A 313 13.44 -0.93 -21.48
CA ILE A 313 14.50 0.06 -21.69
C ILE A 313 15.44 -0.27 -22.87
N GLY A 314 15.57 -1.55 -23.23
CA GLY A 314 16.33 -2.08 -24.35
C GLY A 314 15.64 -1.97 -25.71
N THR A 315 14.37 -1.53 -25.76
CA THR A 315 13.62 -1.38 -27.02
C THR A 315 14.34 -0.45 -28.00
N ALA A 316 14.69 -0.93 -29.20
CA ALA A 316 15.46 -0.18 -30.20
C ALA A 316 14.84 1.19 -30.59
N ASP A 317 13.51 1.30 -30.56
CA ASP A 317 12.75 2.49 -30.92
C ASP A 317 12.28 3.35 -29.72
N LEU A 318 12.76 3.08 -28.50
CA LEU A 318 12.30 3.74 -27.27
C LEU A 318 12.32 5.27 -27.34
N ASN A 319 13.32 5.85 -28.02
CA ASN A 319 13.44 7.30 -28.20
C ASN A 319 12.22 7.93 -28.89
N ARG A 320 11.53 7.19 -29.78
CA ARG A 320 10.30 7.67 -30.45
C ARG A 320 9.18 7.88 -29.44
N TYR A 321 9.07 7.02 -28.43
CA TYR A 321 8.02 7.09 -27.40
C TYR A 321 8.27 8.21 -26.38
N MET A 322 9.54 8.58 -26.16
CA MET A 322 9.91 9.71 -25.29
C MET A 322 9.47 11.06 -25.87
N THR A 323 9.30 11.16 -27.19
CA THR A 323 8.79 12.39 -27.86
C THR A 323 7.36 12.75 -27.48
N ALA A 324 6.62 11.83 -26.84
CA ALA A 324 5.27 12.08 -26.37
C ALA A 324 5.19 13.23 -25.34
N ASP A 325 6.26 13.54 -24.62
CA ASP A 325 6.36 14.71 -23.76
C ASP A 325 7.77 15.33 -23.85
N SER A 326 7.86 16.60 -24.24
CA SER A 326 9.14 17.28 -24.47
C SER A 326 10.03 17.34 -23.22
N ARG A 327 9.45 17.32 -22.02
CA ARG A 327 10.17 17.32 -20.74
C ARG A 327 10.83 15.96 -20.50
N VAL A 328 10.08 14.89 -20.77
CA VAL A 328 10.57 13.51 -20.68
C VAL A 328 11.65 13.26 -21.71
N GLN A 329 11.47 13.76 -22.93
CA GLN A 329 12.47 13.67 -23.98
C GLN A 329 13.78 14.37 -23.60
N ALA A 330 13.72 15.60 -23.07
CA ALA A 330 14.90 16.33 -22.64
C ALA A 330 15.64 15.62 -21.50
N LEU A 331 14.88 15.12 -20.53
CA LEU A 331 15.40 14.35 -19.40
C LEU A 331 16.08 13.05 -19.86
N TRP A 332 15.45 12.31 -20.78
CA TRP A 332 16.01 11.09 -21.36
C TRP A 332 17.28 11.35 -22.18
N ASN A 333 17.27 12.39 -23.02
CA ASN A 333 18.40 12.78 -23.86
C ASN A 333 19.63 13.19 -23.04
N SER A 334 19.46 13.65 -21.80
CA SER A 334 20.57 13.98 -20.90
C SER A 334 21.47 12.78 -20.56
N GLY A 335 21.01 11.55 -20.83
CA GLY A 335 21.77 10.32 -20.60
C GLY A 335 21.86 9.90 -19.13
N VAL A 336 21.20 10.63 -18.23
CA VAL A 336 21.09 10.32 -16.80
C VAL A 336 19.73 10.76 -16.25
N VAL A 337 19.05 9.85 -15.57
CA VAL A 337 17.74 10.09 -14.97
C VAL A 337 17.74 9.68 -13.51
N LEU A 338 17.25 10.58 -12.64
CA LEU A 338 17.17 10.36 -11.20
C LEU A 338 15.74 9.94 -10.87
N PHE A 339 15.55 8.65 -10.61
CA PHE A 339 14.27 8.13 -10.16
C PHE A 339 14.24 8.02 -8.65
N GLN A 340 13.11 8.40 -8.05
CA GLN A 340 12.90 8.25 -6.61
C GLN A 340 12.11 7.01 -6.31
N GLN A 341 12.43 6.39 -5.18
CA GLN A 341 11.75 5.20 -4.71
C GLN A 341 10.24 5.45 -4.62
N ALA A 342 9.48 4.64 -5.33
CA ALA A 342 8.05 4.53 -5.20
C ALA A 342 7.68 3.13 -4.67
N GLY A 343 6.41 2.92 -4.33
CA GLY A 343 5.96 1.61 -3.84
C GLY A 343 6.12 0.51 -4.89
N GLY A 344 6.31 -0.74 -4.46
CA GLY A 344 6.21 -1.93 -5.31
C GLY A 344 7.36 -2.14 -6.30
N ALA A 345 8.61 -1.94 -5.87
CA ALA A 345 9.83 -2.02 -6.70
C ALA A 345 9.85 -1.08 -7.92
N SER A 346 9.00 -0.05 -7.88
CA SER A 346 8.93 0.99 -8.89
C SER A 346 9.71 2.22 -8.45
N TRP A 347 10.27 2.92 -9.41
CA TRP A 347 11.02 4.15 -9.22
C TRP A 347 10.41 5.20 -10.14
N THR A 348 10.16 6.39 -9.64
CA THR A 348 9.39 7.41 -10.39
C THR A 348 10.15 8.71 -10.51
N VAL A 349 9.99 9.37 -11.65
CA VAL A 349 10.34 10.77 -11.87
C VAL A 349 9.15 11.42 -12.56
N GLY A 350 8.79 12.63 -12.18
CA GLY A 350 7.58 13.23 -12.72
C GLY A 350 7.51 14.72 -12.47
N HIS A 351 6.29 15.24 -12.54
CA HIS A 351 5.99 16.65 -12.31
C HIS A 351 6.31 17.16 -10.89
N ARG A 352 6.53 16.27 -9.91
CA ARG A 352 6.83 16.66 -8.52
C ARG A 352 8.34 16.81 -8.30
N PRO A 353 8.78 17.80 -7.49
CA PRO A 353 10.18 17.92 -7.13
C PRO A 353 10.63 16.70 -6.31
N PRO A 354 11.91 16.29 -6.46
CA PRO A 354 12.43 15.15 -5.75
C PRO A 354 12.53 15.41 -4.24
N ARG A 355 12.06 14.45 -3.45
CA ARG A 355 12.03 14.42 -1.98
C ARG A 355 13.37 14.02 -1.39
N GLU A 356 13.83 14.70 -0.33
CA GLU A 356 15.12 14.38 0.30
C GLU A 356 15.09 13.10 1.15
N ASP A 357 13.90 12.69 1.62
CA ASP A 357 13.69 11.52 2.48
C ASP A 357 13.62 10.19 1.71
N LEU A 358 13.47 10.23 0.38
CA LEU A 358 13.39 9.03 -0.44
C LEU A 358 14.74 8.64 -1.04
N LEU A 359 15.00 7.33 -1.09
CA LEU A 359 16.12 6.81 -1.85
C LEU A 359 15.95 7.14 -3.34
N THR A 360 17.07 7.42 -3.98
CA THR A 360 17.17 7.78 -5.38
C THR A 360 18.04 6.74 -6.09
N LEU A 361 17.59 6.30 -7.26
CA LEU A 361 18.30 5.43 -8.17
C LEU A 361 18.62 6.22 -9.45
N LEU A 362 19.83 6.06 -9.99
CA LEU A 362 20.18 6.63 -11.27
C LEU A 362 20.09 5.56 -12.35
N LEU A 363 19.34 5.85 -13.41
CA LEU A 363 19.54 5.22 -14.71
C LEU A 363 20.49 6.10 -15.52
N THR A 364 21.59 5.53 -16.00
CA THR A 364 22.63 6.29 -16.70
C THR A 364 23.25 5.49 -17.83
N ARG A 365 23.64 6.20 -18.90
CA ARG A 365 24.54 5.71 -19.95
C ARG A 365 25.81 6.54 -20.06
N LEU A 366 26.04 7.45 -19.10
CA LEU A 366 27.18 8.35 -19.10
C LEU A 366 28.43 7.62 -18.58
N PRO A 367 29.50 7.49 -19.39
CA PRO A 367 30.71 6.75 -19.00
C PRO A 367 31.31 7.19 -17.67
N ARG A 368 31.26 8.50 -17.37
CA ARG A 368 31.76 9.07 -16.11
C ARG A 368 31.09 8.51 -14.85
N ILE A 369 29.78 8.21 -14.92
CA ILE A 369 29.04 7.67 -13.76
C ILE A 369 29.29 6.16 -13.66
N LEU A 370 29.38 5.48 -14.82
CA LEU A 370 29.73 4.05 -14.90
C LEU A 370 31.12 3.77 -14.29
N SER A 371 32.07 4.68 -14.43
CA SER A 371 33.40 4.56 -13.82
C SER A 371 33.46 4.98 -12.34
N ALA A 372 32.49 5.77 -11.86
CA ALA A 372 32.53 6.36 -10.52
C ALA A 372 31.87 5.50 -9.45
N CYS A 373 30.99 4.57 -9.83
CA CYS A 373 30.28 3.70 -8.90
C CYS A 373 29.92 2.36 -9.55
N HIS A 374 29.65 1.36 -8.71
CA HIS A 374 29.17 0.07 -9.20
C HIS A 374 27.75 0.22 -9.79
N THR A 375 27.57 -0.31 -11.00
CA THR A 375 26.29 -0.26 -11.72
C THR A 375 25.99 -1.62 -12.34
N ILE A 376 24.70 -1.89 -12.56
CA ILE A 376 24.21 -3.12 -13.18
C ILE A 376 23.67 -2.76 -14.57
N PRO A 377 24.06 -3.47 -15.64
CA PRO A 377 23.48 -3.24 -16.97
C PRO A 377 22.00 -3.63 -16.97
N VAL A 378 21.15 -2.78 -17.57
CA VAL A 378 19.69 -3.00 -17.61
C VAL A 378 19.10 -3.01 -19.02
N GLY A 379 19.94 -2.93 -20.05
CA GLY A 379 19.53 -2.97 -21.46
C GLY A 379 19.67 -1.63 -22.20
N GLY A 380 19.77 -1.67 -23.53
CA GLY A 380 19.83 -0.48 -24.38
C GLY A 380 21.05 0.45 -24.15
N GLY A 381 22.13 -0.09 -23.57
CA GLY A 381 23.32 0.69 -23.15
C GLY A 381 23.15 1.46 -21.83
N TRP A 382 22.01 1.32 -21.15
CA TRP A 382 21.74 1.93 -19.85
C TRP A 382 22.14 1.00 -18.71
N HIS A 383 22.54 1.62 -17.60
CA HIS A 383 22.90 0.95 -16.36
C HIS A 383 22.16 1.58 -15.18
N ALA A 384 21.86 0.78 -14.18
CA ALA A 384 21.27 1.20 -12.92
C ALA A 384 22.31 1.23 -11.79
N THR A 385 22.29 2.29 -10.98
CA THR A 385 23.08 2.34 -9.74
C THR A 385 22.35 1.63 -8.60
N ARG A 386 23.07 1.34 -7.50
CA ARG A 386 22.40 1.07 -6.22
C ARG A 386 21.55 2.27 -5.78
N PRO A 387 20.47 2.05 -5.01
CA PRO A 387 19.78 3.13 -4.31
C PRO A 387 20.72 3.94 -3.41
N MET A 388 20.53 5.25 -3.36
CA MET A 388 21.35 6.18 -2.59
C MET A 388 20.56 7.42 -2.15
N ARG A 389 21.14 8.27 -1.30
CA ARG A 389 20.49 9.54 -0.90
C ARG A 389 20.47 10.54 -2.06
N LEU A 390 19.48 11.42 -2.08
CA LEU A 390 19.31 12.40 -3.17
C LEU A 390 20.55 13.30 -3.38
N GLN A 391 21.26 13.67 -2.31
CA GLN A 391 22.48 14.47 -2.40
C GLN A 391 23.64 13.70 -3.07
N GLU A 392 23.80 12.42 -2.74
CA GLU A 392 24.79 11.54 -3.37
C GLU A 392 24.50 11.38 -4.87
N ALA A 393 23.21 11.17 -5.23
CA ALA A 393 22.77 11.10 -6.62
C ALA A 393 23.01 12.41 -7.39
N ARG A 394 22.78 13.56 -6.76
CA ARG A 394 23.06 14.88 -7.36
C ARG A 394 24.55 15.10 -7.57
N ALA A 395 25.39 14.71 -6.62
CA ALA A 395 26.85 14.81 -6.73
C ALA A 395 27.40 13.95 -7.87
N LEU A 396 26.85 12.75 -8.08
CA LEU A 396 27.22 11.89 -9.23
C LEU A 396 26.73 12.47 -10.57
N ARG A 397 25.57 13.12 -10.59
CA ARG A 397 25.02 13.76 -11.79
C ARG A 397 25.80 15.01 -12.18
N ASP A 398 26.14 15.86 -11.22
CA ASP A 398 26.88 17.11 -11.43
C ASP A 398 27.86 17.38 -10.27
N PRO A 399 29.17 17.15 -10.48
CA PRO A 399 30.20 17.40 -9.48
C PRO A 399 30.31 18.88 -9.06
N ARG A 400 29.78 19.82 -9.85
CA ARG A 400 29.78 21.26 -9.55
C ARG A 400 28.56 21.70 -8.75
N ALA A 401 27.58 20.83 -8.52
CA ALA A 401 26.38 21.11 -7.72
C ALA A 401 26.61 21.04 -6.20
N MET A 402 27.86 21.01 -5.73
CA MET A 402 28.17 21.30 -4.33
C MET A 402 27.98 22.79 -4.05
N VAL A 403 26.76 23.17 -3.68
CA VAL A 403 26.56 24.31 -2.79
C VAL A 403 26.26 23.73 -1.42
N PRO A 404 27.20 23.80 -0.46
CA PRO A 404 26.84 23.64 0.93
C PRO A 404 26.10 24.90 1.34
N ASN A 405 24.77 24.92 1.18
CA ASN A 405 23.99 25.77 2.06
C ASN A 405 24.03 25.08 3.42
N ALA A 406 24.94 25.56 4.26
CA ALA A 406 24.79 25.51 5.71
C ALA A 406 23.51 26.29 6.04
N ALA A 407 22.36 25.67 5.84
CA ALA A 407 21.12 26.11 6.45
C ALA A 407 21.24 25.75 7.92
N GLU A 408 21.23 26.80 8.75
CA GLU A 408 20.97 26.74 10.17
C GLU A 408 19.94 25.65 10.48
N SER A 409 20.24 24.88 11.52
CA SER A 409 19.47 23.80 12.11
C SER A 409 18.00 24.21 12.38
N ALA A 410 17.16 24.20 11.36
CA ALA A 410 15.74 23.98 11.49
C ALA A 410 15.56 22.48 11.67
N GLN A 411 15.54 22.07 12.93
CA GLN A 411 15.31 20.69 13.34
C GLN A 411 14.08 20.12 12.62
N PRO A 412 14.16 19.00 11.87
CA PRO A 412 12.98 18.39 11.24
C PRO A 412 11.84 18.19 12.26
N PRO A 413 10.60 18.57 11.88
CA PRO A 413 9.43 18.45 12.75
C PRO A 413 9.10 16.98 13.03
N LEU A 414 8.42 16.75 14.16
CA LEU A 414 7.94 15.42 14.55
C LEU A 414 7.01 14.87 13.44
N ARG A 415 7.38 13.75 12.81
CA ARG A 415 6.59 13.12 11.73
C ARG A 415 6.63 11.60 11.76
N LEU A 416 5.56 10.98 11.28
CA LEU A 416 5.48 9.53 11.06
C LEU A 416 5.80 9.20 9.61
N GLU A 417 6.66 8.21 9.40
CA GLU A 417 7.02 7.70 8.08
C GLU A 417 6.79 6.18 8.01
N GLY A 418 6.48 5.68 6.82
CA GLY A 418 6.12 4.27 6.64
C GLY A 418 4.77 3.89 7.26
N GLY A 419 4.68 2.63 7.72
CA GLY A 419 3.44 2.02 8.23
C GLY A 419 2.43 1.65 7.13
N ILE A 420 1.51 0.73 7.46
CA ILE A 420 0.39 0.36 6.58
C ILE A 420 -0.86 1.11 7.03
N ARG A 421 -1.39 1.96 6.15
CA ARG A 421 -2.61 2.74 6.42
C ARG A 421 -3.87 1.88 6.33
N LEU A 422 -4.70 2.04 7.34
CA LEU A 422 -6.05 1.48 7.46
C LEU A 422 -7.08 2.62 7.31
N PRO A 423 -8.39 2.31 7.23
CA PRO A 423 -9.45 3.33 7.31
C PRO A 423 -9.36 4.19 8.58
N ASP A 424 -10.00 5.36 8.56
CA ASP A 424 -10.15 6.26 9.71
C ASP A 424 -8.84 6.80 10.35
N GLY A 425 -7.75 6.74 9.59
CA GLY A 425 -6.44 7.27 9.99
C GLY A 425 -5.64 6.34 10.91
N TYR A 426 -6.09 5.10 11.08
CA TYR A 426 -5.31 4.07 11.78
C TYR A 426 -4.14 3.57 10.93
N LEU A 427 -3.05 3.20 11.60
CA LEU A 427 -1.96 2.43 11.03
C LEU A 427 -2.02 0.99 11.58
N LEU A 428 -1.53 0.03 10.80
CA LEU A 428 -1.46 -1.36 11.22
C LEU A 428 -0.47 -1.51 12.38
N GLY A 429 -0.99 -1.92 13.54
CA GLY A 429 -0.24 -2.14 14.76
C GLY A 429 0.35 -3.55 14.84
N ARG A 430 0.96 -4.05 13.76
CA ARG A 430 1.59 -5.37 13.72
C ARG A 430 3.12 -5.26 13.77
N PRO A 431 3.82 -6.13 14.52
CA PRO A 431 5.28 -6.23 14.46
C PRO A 431 5.79 -6.36 13.02
N GLY A 432 6.87 -5.64 12.69
CA GLY A 432 7.41 -5.54 11.33
C GLY A 432 6.75 -4.48 10.43
N PHE A 433 5.61 -3.90 10.85
CA PHE A 433 4.84 -2.93 10.04
C PHE A 433 4.51 -1.62 10.77
N PHE A 434 5.10 -1.39 11.94
CA PHE A 434 4.98 -0.11 12.64
C PHE A 434 5.58 1.05 11.83
N PRO A 435 5.04 2.28 11.95
CA PRO A 435 5.68 3.46 11.40
C PRO A 435 7.00 3.79 12.13
N THR A 436 7.90 4.47 11.45
CA THR A 436 9.05 5.13 12.06
C THR A 436 8.67 6.54 12.51
N VAL A 437 9.19 6.95 13.67
CA VAL A 437 9.02 8.30 14.19
C VAL A 437 10.30 9.08 13.90
N HIS A 438 10.18 10.16 13.14
CA HIS A 438 11.27 11.09 12.89
C HIS A 438 11.14 12.24 13.89
N LEU A 439 12.17 12.42 14.69
CA LEU A 439 12.26 13.43 15.73
C LEU A 439 13.71 13.92 15.80
N SER A 440 13.91 15.23 15.70
CA SER A 440 15.24 15.80 15.87
C SER A 440 15.75 15.60 17.31
N GLY A 441 16.96 15.06 17.47
CA GLY A 441 17.60 14.86 18.77
C GLY A 441 17.86 13.39 19.10
N SER A 442 18.52 13.16 20.24
CA SER A 442 18.94 11.83 20.70
C SER A 442 17.93 11.11 21.60
N LEU A 443 16.92 11.83 22.12
CA LEU A 443 15.93 11.30 23.05
C LEU A 443 14.65 10.86 22.33
N PRO A 444 14.01 9.75 22.76
CA PRO A 444 12.75 9.28 22.19
C PRO A 444 11.59 10.26 22.43
N PRO A 445 10.51 10.17 21.64
CA PRO A 445 9.31 11.01 21.84
C PRO A 445 8.66 10.74 23.20
N THR A 446 8.11 11.79 23.82
CA THR A 446 7.26 11.66 25.01
C THR A 446 5.88 11.19 24.58
N VAL A 447 5.36 10.16 25.25
CA VAL A 447 4.06 9.56 24.94
C VAL A 447 3.06 9.96 26.02
N THR A 448 1.93 10.53 25.61
CA THR A 448 0.78 10.73 26.48
C THR A 448 -0.40 9.87 26.00
N THR A 449 -1.10 9.27 26.95
CA THR A 449 -2.33 8.48 26.74
C THR A 449 -3.52 9.26 27.28
N PRO A 450 -4.72 9.17 26.67
CA PRO A 450 -5.95 9.67 27.29
C PRO A 450 -6.18 8.95 28.64
N GLU A 451 -6.51 9.68 29.71
CA GLU A 451 -6.51 9.22 31.12
C GLU A 451 -7.54 8.11 31.49
N GLU A 452 -8.22 7.46 30.54
CA GLU A 452 -9.29 6.49 30.84
C GLU A 452 -9.15 5.12 30.18
N GLN A 453 -8.01 4.79 29.56
CA GLN A 453 -7.80 3.46 28.95
C GLN A 453 -6.49 2.84 29.41
N GLU A 454 -6.55 1.63 29.99
CA GLU A 454 -5.40 0.75 30.22
C GLU A 454 -4.75 0.34 28.88
N GLN A 455 -4.01 1.25 28.25
CA GLN A 455 -3.27 1.01 27.02
C GLN A 455 -1.83 0.60 27.35
N ARG A 456 -1.25 -0.31 26.55
CA ARG A 456 0.16 -0.69 26.71
C ARG A 456 1.06 0.51 26.40
N PRO A 457 2.12 0.76 27.20
CA PRO A 457 3.09 1.81 26.90
C PRO A 457 3.85 1.48 25.60
N LEU A 458 4.11 2.49 24.78
CA LEU A 458 4.93 2.36 23.57
C LEU A 458 6.42 2.41 23.94
N THR A 459 7.19 1.46 23.42
CA THR A 459 8.65 1.43 23.55
C THR A 459 9.29 1.83 22.23
N PHE A 460 10.37 2.63 22.30
CA PHE A 460 11.10 3.11 21.12
C PHE A 460 12.57 2.70 21.18
N GLU A 461 13.10 2.29 20.04
CA GLU A 461 14.54 2.12 19.82
C GLU A 461 15.06 3.12 18.79
N LYS A 462 16.27 3.65 19.04
CA LYS A 462 16.97 4.52 18.10
C LYS A 462 17.48 3.68 16.93
N THR A 463 17.29 4.15 15.71
CA THR A 463 17.86 3.49 14.52
C THR A 463 19.29 3.96 14.24
N ALA A 464 19.95 3.36 13.24
CA ALA A 464 21.26 3.82 12.76
C ALA A 464 21.21 5.25 12.16
N GLU A 465 20.03 5.75 11.79
CA GLU A 465 19.84 7.12 11.34
C GLU A 465 19.52 8.04 12.53
N ASP A 466 20.27 9.13 12.65
CA ASP A 466 20.06 10.11 13.71
C ASP A 466 18.68 10.77 13.61
N GLY A 467 17.98 10.81 14.74
CA GLY A 467 16.63 11.36 14.84
C GLY A 467 15.54 10.46 14.27
N VAL A 468 15.79 9.17 14.07
CA VAL A 468 14.78 8.19 13.65
C VAL A 468 14.62 7.11 14.73
N PHE A 469 13.39 6.93 15.18
CA PHE A 469 13.00 5.99 16.22
C PHE A 469 12.02 4.95 15.67
N ARG A 470 12.19 3.69 16.04
CA ARG A 470 11.28 2.59 15.71
C ARG A 470 10.48 2.18 16.92
N ILE A 471 9.20 1.93 16.73
CA ILE A 471 8.35 1.30 17.75
C ILE A 471 8.75 -0.17 17.84
N VAL A 472 9.04 -0.63 19.05
CA VAL A 472 9.46 -2.01 19.32
C VAL A 472 8.42 -2.72 20.15
N SER A 473 7.89 -3.81 19.60
CA SER A 473 7.00 -4.72 20.30
C SER A 473 7.01 -6.07 19.60
N SER A 474 7.04 -7.14 20.40
CA SER A 474 6.86 -8.52 19.94
C SER A 474 5.39 -8.89 19.76
N LYS A 475 4.46 -8.05 20.24
CA LYS A 475 3.01 -8.30 20.16
C LYS A 475 2.29 -7.21 19.38
N PRO A 476 1.13 -7.51 18.76
CA PRO A 476 0.28 -6.51 18.16
C PRO A 476 -0.12 -5.42 19.17
N ILE A 477 -0.20 -4.19 18.68
CA ILE A 477 -0.53 -3.00 19.46
C ILE A 477 -1.84 -2.40 18.94
N HIS A 478 -2.74 -2.08 19.87
CA HIS A 478 -3.99 -1.38 19.60
C HIS A 478 -4.08 -0.20 20.56
N GLY A 479 -4.37 0.99 20.05
CA GLY A 479 -4.57 2.18 20.89
C GLY A 479 -4.37 3.50 20.17
N ILE A 480 -4.43 4.57 20.95
CA ILE A 480 -4.30 5.95 20.49
C ILE A 480 -3.38 6.68 21.45
N TRP A 481 -2.29 7.22 20.90
CA TRP A 481 -1.28 7.95 21.62
C TRP A 481 -1.10 9.33 21.02
N THR A 482 -0.63 10.28 21.84
CA THR A 482 -0.09 11.53 21.35
C THR A 482 1.41 11.53 21.58
N LEU A 483 2.17 11.67 20.49
CA LEU A 483 3.61 11.82 20.54
C LEU A 483 3.93 13.31 20.67
N SER A 484 4.80 13.67 21.60
CA SER A 484 5.24 15.04 21.80
C SER A 484 6.74 15.11 22.06
N ARG A 485 7.29 16.31 21.93
CA ARG A 485 8.70 16.57 22.17
C ARG A 485 8.88 17.31 23.48
N ASN A 486 9.50 16.69 24.50
CA ASN A 486 9.96 17.34 25.73
C ASN A 486 9.03 18.48 26.25
N LYS A 487 7.72 18.21 26.36
CA LYS A 487 6.70 19.17 26.84
C LYS A 487 6.48 20.44 25.97
N GLN A 488 6.94 20.47 24.71
CA GLN A 488 6.59 21.49 23.71
C GLN A 488 5.26 21.15 23.00
N PRO A 489 4.52 22.14 22.46
CA PRO A 489 3.18 21.97 21.90
C PRO A 489 3.12 21.29 20.50
N ASP A 490 4.20 20.63 20.08
CA ASP A 490 4.25 19.88 18.81
C ASP A 490 3.75 18.45 19.07
N GLU A 491 2.43 18.27 18.99
CA GLU A 491 1.71 17.02 19.28
C GLU A 491 1.35 16.30 17.97
N LEU A 492 1.70 15.02 17.88
CA LEU A 492 1.38 14.17 16.73
C LEU A 492 0.57 12.95 17.19
N PRO A 493 -0.70 12.82 16.78
CA PRO A 493 -1.51 11.65 17.12
C PRO A 493 -1.00 10.41 16.36
N LEU A 494 -0.83 9.31 17.09
CA LEU A 494 -0.52 7.98 16.59
C LEU A 494 -1.68 7.05 16.92
N ARG A 495 -2.31 6.47 15.90
CA ARG A 495 -3.42 5.51 16.05
C ARG A 495 -2.99 4.17 15.48
N LEU A 496 -2.91 3.14 16.30
CA LEU A 496 -2.57 1.79 15.87
C LEU A 496 -3.76 0.86 16.07
N MET A 497 -4.02 0.01 15.07
CA MET A 497 -5.00 -1.06 15.15
C MET A 497 -4.33 -2.38 14.82
N SER A 498 -4.43 -3.35 15.73
CA SER A 498 -3.79 -4.65 15.61
C SER A 498 -4.36 -5.52 14.48
N ARG A 499 -5.65 -5.33 14.15
CA ARG A 499 -6.41 -6.15 13.19
C ARG A 499 -7.08 -5.29 12.12
N SER A 500 -7.21 -5.83 10.92
CA SER A 500 -7.92 -5.19 9.82
C SER A 500 -9.43 -5.28 9.99
N THR A 501 -10.15 -4.49 9.20
CA THR A 501 -11.60 -4.61 9.09
C THR A 501 -11.96 -5.77 8.16
N ILE A 502 -13.02 -6.51 8.48
CA ILE A 502 -13.50 -7.61 7.64
C ILE A 502 -13.85 -7.07 6.26
N ARG A 503 -13.39 -7.78 5.23
CA ARG A 503 -13.53 -7.38 3.83
C ARG A 503 -14.81 -7.95 3.24
N ALA A 504 -15.50 -7.12 2.46
CA ALA A 504 -16.64 -7.55 1.63
C ALA A 504 -16.25 -7.77 0.16
N ASP A 505 -15.18 -7.12 -0.31
CA ASP A 505 -14.79 -7.10 -1.72
C ASP A 505 -13.45 -7.78 -1.96
N TRP A 506 -13.40 -8.57 -3.04
CA TRP A 506 -12.25 -9.34 -3.47
C TRP A 506 -11.88 -8.99 -4.92
N PRO A 507 -10.59 -8.82 -5.23
CA PRO A 507 -10.15 -8.46 -6.58
C PRO A 507 -10.53 -9.58 -7.56
N ALA A 508 -10.95 -9.24 -8.78
CA ALA A 508 -11.14 -10.23 -9.84
C ALA A 508 -9.85 -10.38 -10.68
N ARG A 509 -9.68 -11.54 -11.34
CA ARG A 509 -8.62 -11.72 -12.34
C ARG A 509 -8.88 -10.80 -13.53
N ALA A 510 -7.84 -10.14 -14.02
CA ALA A 510 -7.96 -9.28 -15.20
C ALA A 510 -8.17 -10.10 -16.49
N GLU A 511 -8.92 -9.56 -17.46
CA GLU A 511 -9.18 -10.23 -18.74
C GLU A 511 -7.88 -10.55 -19.52
N THR A 512 -6.87 -9.70 -19.39
CA THR A 512 -5.55 -9.87 -20.02
C THR A 512 -4.67 -10.87 -19.28
N ALA A 513 -5.13 -11.46 -18.18
CA ALA A 513 -4.37 -12.38 -17.36
C ALA A 513 -4.92 -13.81 -17.44
N ARG A 514 -4.09 -14.77 -17.04
CA ARG A 514 -4.46 -16.17 -16.88
C ARG A 514 -3.77 -16.77 -15.67
N GLU A 515 -4.29 -17.93 -15.27
CA GLU A 515 -3.60 -18.81 -14.32
C GLU A 515 -2.35 -19.40 -14.96
N LEU A 516 -1.32 -19.66 -14.15
CA LEU A 516 -0.25 -20.57 -14.53
C LEU A 516 -0.52 -21.94 -13.94
N LYS A 517 -0.67 -22.95 -14.80
CA LYS A 517 -0.81 -24.35 -14.40
C LYS A 517 0.51 -25.09 -14.59
N ASP A 518 0.87 -25.91 -13.61
CA ASP A 518 2.10 -26.69 -13.62
C ASP A 518 1.92 -28.06 -14.34
N MET A 519 0.69 -28.60 -14.35
CA MET A 519 0.40 -29.94 -14.86
C MET A 519 -1.02 -30.06 -15.44
N GLN A 520 -1.29 -31.15 -16.15
CA GLN A 520 -2.61 -31.47 -16.69
C GLN A 520 -3.59 -31.84 -15.55
N ALA A 521 -4.80 -31.26 -15.61
CA ALA A 521 -5.87 -31.54 -14.65
C ALA A 521 -6.81 -32.67 -15.14
N ASP A 522 -7.04 -32.75 -16.46
CA ASP A 522 -7.93 -33.75 -17.05
C ASP A 522 -7.13 -34.99 -17.48
N VAL A 523 -7.32 -36.09 -16.76
CA VAL A 523 -6.58 -37.35 -16.97
C VAL A 523 -7.54 -38.43 -17.48
N ALA A 524 -7.38 -38.80 -18.75
CA ALA A 524 -8.20 -39.85 -19.37
C ALA A 524 -7.76 -41.28 -19.00
N GLN A 525 -6.46 -41.51 -18.83
CA GLN A 525 -5.87 -42.81 -18.49
C GLN A 525 -4.81 -42.63 -17.39
N PRO A 526 -5.20 -42.64 -16.11
CA PRO A 526 -4.27 -42.45 -15.01
C PRO A 526 -3.35 -43.66 -14.83
N VAL A 527 -2.08 -43.40 -14.51
CA VAL A 527 -1.11 -44.42 -14.07
C VAL A 527 -1.33 -44.76 -12.60
N THR A 528 -1.80 -43.80 -11.81
CA THR A 528 -2.16 -43.98 -10.41
C THR A 528 -3.20 -42.95 -9.99
N THR A 529 -3.87 -43.18 -8.86
CA THR A 529 -4.85 -42.26 -8.28
C THR A 529 -4.53 -42.06 -6.80
N LEU A 530 -4.34 -40.81 -6.40
CA LEU A 530 -4.23 -40.46 -4.98
C LEU A 530 -5.63 -40.39 -4.36
N LEU A 531 -5.76 -40.83 -3.11
CA LEU A 531 -7.03 -40.88 -2.39
C LEU A 531 -6.93 -40.03 -1.13
N PHE A 532 -7.99 -39.28 -0.82
CA PHE A 532 -8.13 -38.59 0.45
C PHE A 532 -8.13 -39.61 1.61
N LYS A 533 -7.10 -39.54 2.46
CA LYS A 533 -7.09 -40.22 3.76
C LYS A 533 -6.99 -39.17 4.84
N VAL A 534 -8.14 -38.73 5.35
CA VAL A 534 -8.19 -37.76 6.45
C VAL A 534 -7.52 -38.39 7.66
N VAL A 535 -6.35 -37.86 8.02
CA VAL A 535 -5.63 -38.23 9.24
C VAL A 535 -6.14 -37.37 10.39
N SER A 536 -6.29 -37.98 11.56
CA SER A 536 -6.65 -37.26 12.79
C SER A 536 -5.65 -36.13 13.06
N VAL A 537 -6.14 -34.90 13.12
CA VAL A 537 -5.31 -33.73 13.43
C VAL A 537 -4.90 -33.78 14.90
N SER A 538 -3.60 -33.77 15.17
CA SER A 538 -3.08 -33.54 16.52
C SER A 538 -3.03 -32.04 16.80
N ASP A 539 -3.62 -31.63 17.93
CA ASP A 539 -3.59 -30.24 18.41
C ASP A 539 -2.14 -29.80 18.64
N CYS A 540 -1.58 -29.09 17.67
CA CYS A 540 -0.25 -28.48 17.80
C CYS A 540 -0.44 -26.98 18.04
N LYS A 541 -0.61 -26.59 19.31
CA LYS A 541 -0.56 -25.18 19.72
C LYS A 541 0.85 -24.63 19.45
N GLY A 542 1.08 -24.15 18.24
CA GLY A 542 2.30 -23.42 17.89
C GLY A 542 2.34 -22.05 18.58
N SER A 543 3.55 -21.51 18.76
CA SER A 543 3.77 -20.11 19.12
C SER A 543 3.11 -19.16 18.10
N GLU A 544 2.98 -17.87 18.45
CA GLU A 544 2.60 -16.84 17.48
C GLU A 544 3.56 -16.89 16.28
N SER A 545 3.04 -17.33 15.13
CA SER A 545 3.80 -17.36 13.88
C SER A 545 4.01 -15.91 13.42
N PRO A 546 5.27 -15.44 13.23
CA PRO A 546 5.51 -14.06 12.77
C PRO A 546 4.93 -13.82 11.37
N LEU A 547 4.73 -14.88 10.56
CA LEU A 547 4.05 -14.79 9.27
C LEU A 547 2.63 -14.24 9.42
N THR A 548 1.93 -14.49 10.54
CA THR A 548 0.56 -13.96 10.77
C THR A 548 0.50 -12.43 10.70
N HIS A 549 1.58 -11.74 11.07
CA HIS A 549 1.68 -10.28 10.94
C HIS A 549 1.75 -9.85 9.47
N ALA A 550 2.50 -10.58 8.65
CA ALA A 550 2.56 -10.37 7.20
C ALA A 550 1.24 -10.72 6.52
N LEU A 551 0.55 -11.78 6.95
CA LEU A 551 -0.78 -12.14 6.46
C LEU A 551 -1.80 -11.03 6.69
N GLU A 552 -1.80 -10.43 7.89
CA GLU A 552 -2.67 -9.28 8.19
C GLU A 552 -2.32 -8.08 7.30
N ALA A 553 -1.03 -7.80 7.13
CA ALA A 553 -0.54 -6.73 6.25
C ALA A 553 -0.99 -6.92 4.79
N LEU A 554 -0.90 -8.15 4.27
CA LEU A 554 -1.40 -8.52 2.95
C LEU A 554 -2.92 -8.35 2.87
N TYR A 555 -3.67 -8.86 3.85
CA TYR A 555 -5.13 -8.75 3.92
C TYR A 555 -5.60 -7.29 3.86
N CYS A 556 -4.93 -6.38 4.59
CA CYS A 556 -5.19 -4.94 4.55
C CYS A 556 -5.07 -4.35 3.14
N ARG A 557 -4.13 -4.85 2.34
CA ARG A 557 -3.87 -4.40 0.96
C ARG A 557 -4.72 -5.16 -0.07
N GLY A 558 -5.54 -6.12 0.31
CA GLY A 558 -6.23 -7.04 -0.60
C GLY A 558 -7.33 -6.50 -1.52
N LYS A 559 -7.60 -5.18 -1.60
CA LYS A 559 -8.66 -4.63 -2.50
C LYS A 559 -8.35 -4.75 -3.98
N ALA A 560 -7.08 -4.89 -4.34
CA ALA A 560 -6.63 -4.95 -5.72
C ALA A 560 -5.55 -6.01 -5.86
N ALA A 561 -5.41 -6.58 -7.06
CA ALA A 561 -4.26 -7.39 -7.40
C ALA A 561 -2.97 -6.55 -7.27
N ARG A 562 -1.93 -7.13 -6.68
CA ARG A 562 -0.68 -6.47 -6.31
C ARG A 562 0.45 -6.88 -7.24
N SER A 563 1.42 -5.98 -7.44
CA SER A 563 2.64 -6.37 -8.14
C SER A 563 3.45 -7.34 -7.27
N GLU A 564 4.24 -8.19 -7.91
CA GLU A 564 5.19 -9.07 -7.21
C GLU A 564 6.10 -8.26 -6.27
N GLY A 565 6.62 -7.13 -6.73
CA GLY A 565 7.43 -6.23 -5.90
C GLY A 565 6.75 -5.72 -4.63
N GLU A 566 5.44 -5.43 -4.65
CA GLU A 566 4.70 -5.02 -3.44
C GLU A 566 4.57 -6.18 -2.44
N VAL A 567 4.25 -7.38 -2.92
CA VAL A 567 4.13 -8.57 -2.05
C VAL A 567 5.49 -8.95 -1.47
N VAL A 568 6.55 -8.90 -2.28
CA VAL A 568 7.93 -9.18 -1.86
C VAL A 568 8.39 -8.20 -0.78
N ASP A 569 8.14 -6.90 -0.94
CA ASP A 569 8.49 -5.89 0.07
C ASP A 569 7.76 -6.14 1.41
N LEU A 570 6.48 -6.52 1.36
CA LEU A 570 5.72 -6.83 2.58
C LEU A 570 6.25 -8.05 3.32
N LEU A 571 6.54 -9.14 2.60
CA LEU A 571 7.04 -10.37 3.21
C LEU A 571 8.47 -10.19 3.73
N SER A 572 9.36 -9.56 2.96
CA SER A 572 10.77 -9.41 3.31
C SER A 572 11.02 -8.65 4.63
N ARG A 573 10.04 -7.84 5.10
CA ARG A 573 10.13 -7.13 6.39
C ARG A 573 10.09 -8.04 7.61
N VAL A 574 9.53 -9.23 7.48
CA VAL A 574 9.37 -10.17 8.60
C VAL A 574 10.21 -11.44 8.43
N LEU A 575 10.57 -11.81 7.19
CA LEU A 575 11.29 -13.06 6.94
C LEU A 575 12.69 -13.05 7.58
N PRO A 576 13.16 -14.19 8.11
CA PRO A 576 14.46 -14.29 8.75
C PRO A 576 15.60 -14.30 7.71
N GLU A 577 15.33 -14.79 6.50
CA GLU A 577 16.31 -14.87 5.40
C GLU A 577 15.65 -14.58 4.05
N ALA A 578 16.30 -13.77 3.21
CA ALA A 578 15.77 -13.37 1.91
C ALA A 578 15.49 -14.55 0.97
N ARG A 579 16.28 -15.63 1.06
CA ARG A 579 16.12 -16.83 0.20
C ARG A 579 14.79 -17.57 0.44
N MET A 580 14.18 -17.41 1.61
CA MET A 580 12.92 -18.09 1.97
C MET A 580 11.70 -17.43 1.34
N LEU A 581 11.85 -16.23 0.77
CA LEU A 581 10.76 -15.46 0.20
C LEU A 581 9.90 -16.27 -0.79
N TRP A 582 10.57 -16.98 -1.69
CA TRP A 582 9.88 -17.77 -2.72
C TRP A 582 9.21 -19.02 -2.14
N ASP A 583 9.81 -19.64 -1.13
CA ASP A 583 9.19 -20.74 -0.38
C ASP A 583 7.94 -20.27 0.38
N VAL A 584 8.00 -19.10 1.02
CA VAL A 584 6.82 -18.54 1.71
C VAL A 584 5.73 -18.16 0.71
N LEU A 585 6.07 -17.52 -0.40
CA LEU A 585 5.11 -17.24 -1.48
C LEU A 585 4.45 -18.53 -1.98
N ARG A 586 5.24 -19.59 -2.16
CA ARG A 586 4.72 -20.89 -2.57
C ARG A 586 3.76 -21.49 -1.54
N SER A 587 4.11 -21.42 -0.26
CA SER A 587 3.22 -21.85 0.84
C SER A 587 1.89 -21.07 0.86
N LEU A 588 1.92 -19.77 0.53
CA LEU A 588 0.71 -18.94 0.39
C LEU A 588 -0.14 -19.32 -0.82
N GLU A 589 0.46 -19.70 -1.95
CA GLU A 589 -0.28 -20.26 -3.10
C GLU A 589 -0.95 -21.59 -2.74
N GLU A 590 -0.21 -22.49 -2.09
CA GLU A 590 -0.69 -23.81 -1.68
C GLU A 590 -1.80 -23.75 -0.62
N ALA A 591 -1.79 -22.71 0.23
CA ALA A 591 -2.88 -22.42 1.15
C ALA A 591 -4.03 -21.62 0.53
N ARG A 592 -3.97 -21.35 -0.78
CA ARG A 592 -4.93 -20.52 -1.51
C ARG A 592 -5.08 -19.13 -0.90
N TRP A 593 -4.07 -18.62 -0.21
CA TRP A 593 -4.04 -17.23 0.27
C TRP A 593 -3.86 -16.27 -0.90
N LEU A 594 -2.91 -16.61 -1.77
CA LEU A 594 -2.56 -15.85 -2.96
C LEU A 594 -2.74 -16.69 -4.21
N GLU A 595 -3.09 -16.03 -5.30
CA GLU A 595 -3.11 -16.60 -6.64
C GLU A 595 -2.28 -15.73 -7.58
N ARG A 596 -1.47 -16.38 -8.40
CA ARG A 596 -0.60 -15.73 -9.38
C ARG A 596 -1.32 -15.60 -10.72
N ASP A 597 -1.54 -14.36 -11.12
CA ASP A 597 -2.08 -13.97 -12.41
C ASP A 597 -0.92 -13.63 -13.36
N VAL A 598 -0.74 -14.43 -14.41
CA VAL A 598 0.27 -14.21 -15.45
C VAL A 598 -0.36 -13.45 -16.61
N ASN A 599 0.26 -12.36 -17.04
CA ASN A 599 -0.23 -11.58 -18.17
C ASN A 599 -0.03 -12.34 -19.49
N ARG A 600 -1.04 -12.29 -20.37
CA ARG A 600 -1.06 -12.99 -21.67
C ARG A 600 -0.31 -12.25 -22.77
N THR A 601 -0.10 -10.94 -22.62
CA THR A 601 0.39 -10.06 -23.69
C THR A 601 1.75 -9.43 -23.41
N TRP A 602 2.28 -9.57 -22.19
CA TRP A 602 3.61 -9.09 -21.82
C TRP A 602 4.15 -9.81 -20.58
N ARG A 603 5.45 -9.63 -20.31
CA ARG A 603 6.14 -10.23 -19.18
C ARG A 603 5.79 -9.57 -17.84
N GLY A 604 4.59 -9.86 -17.33
CA GLY A 604 4.10 -9.30 -16.07
C GLY A 604 3.35 -10.31 -15.21
N ARG A 605 3.56 -10.25 -13.89
CA ARG A 605 2.84 -11.06 -12.90
C ARG A 605 2.16 -10.19 -11.86
N LYS A 606 0.94 -10.56 -11.49
CA LYS A 606 0.22 -9.96 -10.36
C LYS A 606 -0.21 -11.04 -9.38
N TRP A 607 -0.33 -10.64 -8.13
CA TRP A 607 -0.72 -11.49 -7.02
C TRP A 607 -2.05 -11.02 -6.48
N ARG A 608 -3.00 -11.95 -6.36
CA ARG A 608 -4.36 -11.66 -5.97
C ARG A 608 -4.70 -12.41 -4.71
N LEU A 609 -5.24 -11.72 -3.71
CA LEU A 609 -5.79 -12.39 -2.53
C LEU A 609 -7.11 -13.08 -2.90
N LEU A 610 -7.26 -14.31 -2.44
CA LEU A 610 -8.47 -15.09 -2.64
C LEU A 610 -9.42 -14.94 -1.44
N PRO A 611 -10.74 -14.98 -1.68
CA PRO A 611 -11.73 -14.89 -0.62
C PRO A 611 -11.64 -16.09 0.35
N PRO A 612 -11.92 -15.87 1.65
CA PRO A 612 -12.16 -16.92 2.64
C PRO A 612 -13.19 -17.93 2.17
N GLN A 613 -12.82 -19.20 2.26
CA GLN A 613 -13.67 -20.34 1.90
C GLN A 613 -13.46 -21.50 2.87
N ILE A 614 -14.52 -22.28 3.06
CA ILE A 614 -14.52 -23.52 3.86
C ILE A 614 -14.59 -24.68 2.86
N ILE A 615 -13.58 -25.55 2.90
CA ILE A 615 -13.46 -26.70 2.02
C ILE A 615 -13.72 -27.97 2.81
N ALA A 616 -14.85 -28.64 2.56
CA ALA A 616 -15.18 -29.92 3.15
C ALA A 616 -14.24 -31.01 2.62
N ILE A 617 -13.54 -31.67 3.53
CA ILE A 617 -12.67 -32.82 3.25
C ILE A 617 -13.30 -34.15 3.69
N SER A 618 -14.35 -34.08 4.52
CA SER A 618 -15.26 -35.19 4.80
C SER A 618 -16.63 -34.62 5.22
N GLU A 619 -17.58 -35.50 5.58
CA GLU A 619 -18.91 -35.07 6.09
C GLU A 619 -18.80 -34.20 7.36
N ASN A 620 -17.81 -34.47 8.23
CA ASN A 620 -17.67 -33.83 9.53
C ASN A 620 -16.35 -33.06 9.69
N ALA A 621 -15.58 -32.87 8.61
CA ALA A 621 -14.31 -32.16 8.66
C ALA A 621 -14.13 -31.23 7.46
N ALA A 622 -13.59 -30.04 7.72
CA ALA A 622 -13.25 -29.06 6.70
C ALA A 622 -11.93 -28.35 7.02
N VAL A 623 -11.31 -27.79 5.98
CA VAL A 623 -10.18 -26.87 6.11
C VAL A 623 -10.57 -25.50 5.57
N CYS A 624 -10.05 -24.44 6.19
CA CYS A 624 -10.25 -23.10 5.66
C CYS A 624 -9.10 -22.71 4.73
N GLU A 625 -9.49 -22.12 3.60
CA GLU A 625 -8.60 -21.62 2.55
C GLU A 625 -8.95 -20.18 2.22
N GLY A 626 -8.08 -19.48 1.49
CA GLY A 626 -8.27 -18.05 1.23
C GLY A 626 -7.61 -17.16 2.27
N ALA A 627 -7.70 -15.86 2.04
CA ALA A 627 -7.09 -14.86 2.89
C ALA A 627 -7.97 -14.56 4.11
N TRP A 628 -7.71 -15.25 5.23
CA TRP A 628 -8.41 -15.04 6.50
C TRP A 628 -7.70 -13.98 7.37
N GLY A 629 -8.25 -12.78 7.44
CA GLY A 629 -7.80 -11.75 8.38
C GLY A 629 -8.15 -12.11 9.83
N GLU A 630 -7.42 -11.58 10.82
CA GLU A 630 -7.62 -11.96 12.23
C GLU A 630 -9.04 -11.71 12.73
N ALA A 631 -9.65 -10.57 12.39
CA ALA A 631 -11.05 -10.27 12.77
C ALA A 631 -12.06 -11.27 12.15
N GLU A 632 -11.74 -11.83 10.99
CA GLU A 632 -12.59 -12.81 10.31
C GLU A 632 -12.41 -14.22 10.88
N LEU A 633 -11.20 -14.56 11.31
CA LEU A 633 -10.92 -15.79 12.08
C LEU A 633 -11.60 -15.77 13.45
N GLU A 634 -11.59 -14.64 14.15
CA GLU A 634 -12.32 -14.48 15.43
C GLU A 634 -13.83 -14.68 15.23
N LYS A 635 -14.39 -14.15 14.13
CA LYS A 635 -15.79 -14.38 13.76
C LYS A 635 -16.06 -15.87 13.49
N LEU A 636 -15.16 -16.54 12.77
CA LEU A 636 -15.26 -17.99 12.51
C LEU A 636 -15.21 -18.79 13.82
N ASP A 637 -14.30 -18.47 14.73
CA ASP A 637 -14.14 -19.14 16.02
C ASP A 637 -15.39 -19.01 16.90
N ALA A 638 -15.92 -17.79 17.01
CA ALA A 638 -17.13 -17.50 17.77
C ALA A 638 -18.35 -18.29 17.22
N LEU A 639 -18.55 -18.27 15.91
CA LEU A 639 -19.65 -18.99 15.26
C LEU A 639 -19.48 -20.53 15.33
N SER A 640 -18.24 -21.02 15.25
CA SER A 640 -17.95 -22.45 15.37
C SER A 640 -18.26 -22.94 16.79
N THR A 641 -17.83 -22.18 17.80
CA THR A 641 -18.08 -22.46 19.22
C THR A 641 -19.57 -22.50 19.54
N GLU A 642 -20.35 -21.53 19.07
CA GLU A 642 -21.82 -21.49 19.25
C GLU A 642 -22.52 -22.75 18.68
N ARG A 643 -21.94 -23.36 17.66
CA ARG A 643 -22.49 -24.53 16.94
C ARG A 643 -21.92 -25.86 17.40
N GLY A 644 -21.02 -25.86 18.39
CA GLY A 644 -20.33 -27.08 18.84
C GLY A 644 -19.37 -27.66 17.80
N ILE A 645 -18.87 -26.82 16.89
CA ILE A 645 -17.84 -27.18 15.90
C ILE A 645 -16.48 -26.83 16.51
N ARG A 646 -15.57 -27.81 16.56
CA ARG A 646 -14.21 -27.60 17.05
C ARG A 646 -13.38 -26.95 15.95
N MET A 647 -12.78 -25.80 16.26
CA MET A 647 -11.79 -25.15 15.41
C MET A 647 -10.38 -25.38 15.96
N THR A 648 -9.49 -25.94 15.15
CA THR A 648 -8.06 -26.11 15.46
C THR A 648 -7.23 -25.30 14.47
N GLN A 649 -6.28 -24.49 14.98
CA GLN A 649 -5.34 -23.76 14.13
C GLN A 649 -3.95 -24.39 14.21
N ILE A 650 -3.49 -24.96 13.10
CA ILE A 650 -2.17 -25.60 13.00
C ILE A 650 -1.15 -24.57 12.55
N ARG A 651 -0.12 -24.38 13.40
CA ARG A 651 0.93 -23.36 13.24
C ARG A 651 2.32 -23.89 13.62
N SER A 652 2.53 -25.21 13.54
CA SER A 652 3.79 -25.86 13.94
C SER A 652 4.98 -25.46 13.06
N ALA A 653 4.74 -25.00 11.83
CA ALA A 653 5.74 -24.41 10.95
C ALA A 653 5.55 -22.88 10.86
N PRO A 654 6.35 -22.06 11.59
CA PRO A 654 6.09 -20.62 11.76
C PRO A 654 6.11 -19.78 10.49
N TRP A 655 6.79 -20.23 9.44
CA TRP A 655 6.90 -19.55 8.15
C TRP A 655 6.09 -20.23 7.03
N SER A 656 5.29 -21.23 7.38
CA SER A 656 4.30 -21.82 6.49
C SER A 656 2.95 -21.18 6.73
N ALA A 657 2.12 -21.06 5.70
CA ALA A 657 0.76 -20.58 5.81
C ALA A 657 -0.01 -21.40 6.86
N PRO A 658 -0.67 -20.75 7.85
CA PRO A 658 -1.47 -21.45 8.85
C PRO A 658 -2.57 -22.29 8.21
N LEU A 659 -2.89 -23.43 8.82
CA LEU A 659 -4.08 -24.21 8.47
C LEU A 659 -5.11 -24.04 9.58
N VAL A 660 -6.35 -23.75 9.21
CA VAL A 660 -7.50 -23.81 10.11
C VAL A 660 -8.29 -25.06 9.75
N HIS A 661 -8.46 -25.95 10.72
CA HIS A 661 -9.24 -27.17 10.62
C HIS A 661 -10.53 -27.03 11.43
N LEU A 662 -11.65 -27.47 10.86
CA LEU A 662 -12.96 -27.47 11.47
C LEU A 662 -13.47 -28.91 11.58
N GLU A 663 -13.93 -29.31 12.76
CA GLU A 663 -14.44 -30.65 13.04
C GLU A 663 -15.83 -30.56 13.70
N GLY A 664 -16.84 -31.12 13.06
CA GLY A 664 -18.22 -31.11 13.55
C GLY A 664 -19.27 -31.19 12.44
N ARG A 665 -20.54 -31.33 12.84
CA ARG A 665 -21.68 -31.36 11.91
C ARG A 665 -22.13 -29.94 11.54
N GLY A 666 -22.68 -29.77 10.35
CA GLY A 666 -23.31 -28.51 9.92
C GLY A 666 -22.33 -27.43 9.43
N LEU A 667 -21.20 -27.84 8.85
CA LEU A 667 -20.17 -26.95 8.30
C LEU A 667 -20.69 -26.09 7.13
N ASP A 668 -21.61 -26.63 6.33
CA ASP A 668 -22.34 -25.92 5.26
C ASP A 668 -23.17 -24.75 5.82
N ARG A 669 -23.87 -24.98 6.94
CA ARG A 669 -24.66 -23.95 7.63
C ARG A 669 -23.76 -22.90 8.28
N LEU A 670 -22.63 -23.31 8.86
CA LEU A 670 -21.62 -22.40 9.38
C LEU A 670 -21.13 -21.44 8.29
N ALA A 671 -20.77 -21.98 7.11
CA ALA A 671 -20.37 -21.18 5.96
C ALA A 671 -21.46 -20.20 5.51
N ALA A 672 -22.71 -20.67 5.42
CA ALA A 672 -23.85 -19.83 5.03
C ALA A 672 -24.08 -18.64 5.99
N ILE A 673 -24.02 -18.86 7.30
CA ILE A 673 -24.17 -17.80 8.32
C ILE A 673 -23.00 -16.81 8.25
N GLY A 674 -21.78 -17.34 8.14
CA GLY A 674 -20.57 -16.55 8.02
C GLY A 674 -20.48 -15.76 6.71
N ARG A 675 -21.26 -16.15 5.69
CA ARG A 675 -21.19 -15.70 4.29
C ARG A 675 -19.88 -16.07 3.60
N TRP A 676 -19.36 -17.26 3.92
CA TRP A 676 -18.17 -17.83 3.28
C TRP A 676 -18.60 -18.83 2.20
N ALA A 677 -17.77 -18.97 1.17
CA ALA A 677 -17.97 -20.03 0.18
C ALA A 677 -17.79 -21.40 0.85
N PHE A 678 -18.60 -22.37 0.44
CA PHE A 678 -18.52 -23.75 0.90
C PHE A 678 -18.38 -24.66 -0.32
N GLU A 679 -17.28 -25.39 -0.38
CA GLU A 679 -16.99 -26.32 -1.48
C GLU A 679 -16.56 -27.67 -0.91
N THR A 680 -16.75 -28.73 -1.68
CA THR A 680 -16.25 -30.08 -1.33
C THR A 680 -14.97 -30.34 -2.10
N ALA A 681 -13.92 -30.76 -1.41
CA ALA A 681 -12.69 -31.18 -2.05
C ALA A 681 -12.93 -32.45 -2.88
N PRO A 682 -12.30 -32.59 -4.06
CA PRO A 682 -12.35 -33.85 -4.80
C PRO A 682 -11.68 -34.94 -3.97
N ASP A 683 -12.32 -36.09 -3.78
CA ASP A 683 -11.83 -37.19 -2.95
C ASP A 683 -10.66 -37.97 -3.60
N GLN A 684 -10.41 -37.74 -4.88
CA GLN A 684 -9.41 -38.44 -5.68
C GLN A 684 -8.67 -37.48 -6.61
N MET A 685 -7.38 -37.78 -6.88
CA MET A 685 -6.60 -37.10 -7.90
C MET A 685 -5.96 -38.15 -8.83
N PRO A 686 -6.51 -38.35 -10.04
CA PRO A 686 -5.87 -39.19 -11.05
C PRO A 686 -4.59 -38.52 -11.55
N LEU A 687 -3.52 -39.31 -11.75
CA LEU A 687 -2.21 -38.81 -12.19
C LEU A 687 -1.69 -39.60 -13.40
N THR A 688 -1.20 -38.89 -14.40
CA THR A 688 -0.43 -39.45 -15.53
C THR A 688 1.06 -39.49 -15.16
N ALA A 689 1.84 -40.44 -15.70
CA ALA A 689 3.29 -40.46 -15.48
C ALA A 689 4.00 -39.31 -16.22
N ALA A 690 5.11 -38.82 -15.67
CA ALA A 690 5.98 -37.86 -16.35
C ALA A 690 6.75 -38.55 -17.50
N PRO A 691 6.89 -37.91 -18.68
CA PRO A 691 6.64 -36.49 -18.94
C PRO A 691 5.20 -36.12 -19.37
N ASP A 692 4.30 -37.08 -19.55
CA ASP A 692 2.98 -36.85 -20.17
C ASP A 692 2.00 -36.09 -19.25
N CYS A 693 2.31 -35.97 -17.96
CA CYS A 693 1.56 -35.12 -17.03
C CYS A 693 1.81 -33.61 -17.20
N TRP A 694 2.85 -33.22 -17.94
CA TRP A 694 3.22 -31.81 -18.13
C TRP A 694 2.36 -31.14 -19.20
N LEU A 695 2.33 -29.80 -19.15
CA LEU A 695 1.70 -28.96 -20.18
C LEU A 695 2.78 -28.41 -21.12
N PRO A 696 3.06 -29.06 -22.26
CA PRO A 696 4.08 -28.59 -23.20
C PRO A 696 3.66 -27.29 -23.87
N ASP A 697 4.60 -26.35 -23.99
CA ASP A 697 4.42 -25.19 -24.84
C ASP A 697 4.67 -25.59 -26.30
N ARG A 698 3.72 -25.24 -27.18
CA ARG A 698 3.76 -25.57 -28.61
C ARG A 698 4.42 -24.48 -29.46
N ARG A 699 4.70 -23.32 -28.88
CA ARG A 699 5.49 -22.27 -29.52
C ARG A 699 6.92 -22.79 -29.49
N GLU A 700 7.54 -23.02 -30.64
CA GLU A 700 8.91 -23.58 -30.77
C GLU A 700 10.03 -22.66 -30.21
N GLY A 701 9.72 -21.79 -29.23
CA GLY A 701 10.63 -20.79 -28.68
C GLY A 701 10.97 -19.67 -29.67
N ILE A 702 10.14 -19.44 -30.68
CA ILE A 702 10.41 -18.47 -31.74
C ILE A 702 10.57 -17.07 -31.15
N GLY A 703 11.76 -16.51 -31.30
CA GLY A 703 12.14 -15.18 -30.81
C GLY A 703 12.70 -15.16 -29.39
N HIS A 704 12.73 -16.28 -28.66
CA HIS A 704 13.35 -16.38 -27.35
C HIS A 704 14.85 -16.71 -27.46
N GLN A 705 15.66 -16.15 -26.57
CA GLN A 705 17.11 -16.41 -26.48
C GLN A 705 17.44 -17.18 -25.21
N VAL A 706 18.49 -18.01 -25.24
CA VAL A 706 18.96 -18.72 -24.04
C VAL A 706 19.62 -17.71 -23.11
N VAL A 707 18.96 -17.39 -22.00
CA VAL A 707 19.46 -16.45 -20.99
C VAL A 707 20.16 -17.15 -19.83
N GLY A 708 19.85 -18.43 -19.58
CA GLY A 708 20.53 -19.18 -18.53
C GLY A 708 20.36 -20.68 -18.61
N ARG A 709 21.20 -21.41 -17.86
CA ARG A 709 21.17 -22.87 -17.75
C ARG A 709 21.09 -23.31 -16.29
N TRP A 710 20.24 -24.28 -16.02
CA TRP A 710 20.02 -24.79 -14.67
C TRP A 710 21.27 -25.48 -14.11
N SER A 711 21.60 -25.16 -12.86
CA SER A 711 22.66 -25.84 -12.12
C SER A 711 22.09 -26.47 -10.85
N ALA A 712 21.89 -27.79 -10.86
CA ALA A 712 21.37 -28.54 -9.70
C ALA A 712 22.24 -28.37 -8.44
N LYS A 713 23.56 -28.21 -8.59
CA LYS A 713 24.50 -27.92 -7.48
C LYS A 713 24.20 -26.59 -6.78
N HIS A 714 23.84 -25.57 -7.57
CA HIS A 714 23.66 -24.21 -7.08
C HIS A 714 22.18 -23.86 -6.83
N GLY A 715 21.24 -24.63 -7.40
CA GLY A 715 19.80 -24.44 -7.25
C GLY A 715 19.25 -23.20 -7.93
N HIS A 716 19.88 -22.73 -9.00
CA HIS A 716 19.40 -21.62 -9.82
C HIS A 716 19.93 -21.73 -11.24
N PHE A 717 19.44 -20.87 -12.12
CA PHE A 717 19.92 -20.74 -13.49
C PHE A 717 21.16 -19.84 -13.51
N LEU A 718 22.28 -20.36 -13.99
CA LEU A 718 23.49 -19.57 -14.24
C LEU A 718 23.37 -18.87 -15.60
N PRO A 719 24.00 -17.70 -15.80
CA PRO A 719 24.09 -17.08 -17.12
C PRO A 719 24.58 -18.08 -18.17
N ALA A 720 24.01 -18.02 -19.37
CA ALA A 720 24.29 -19.01 -20.41
C ALA A 720 25.79 -19.12 -20.76
N GLU A 721 26.54 -18.03 -20.65
CA GLU A 721 27.98 -17.97 -20.92
C GLU A 721 28.83 -18.56 -19.80
N GLU A 722 28.34 -18.50 -18.55
CA GLU A 722 29.07 -18.94 -17.35
C GLU A 722 28.78 -20.40 -16.97
N ALA A 723 27.74 -21.00 -17.56
CA ALA A 723 27.32 -22.35 -17.24
C ALA A 723 28.32 -23.39 -17.78
N PRO A 724 28.89 -24.27 -16.92
CA PRO A 724 29.81 -25.30 -17.36
C PRO A 724 29.13 -26.30 -18.31
N ALA A 725 29.90 -26.85 -19.25
CA ALA A 725 29.40 -27.91 -20.13
C ALA A 725 28.94 -29.12 -19.30
N VAL A 726 27.69 -29.52 -19.45
CA VAL A 726 27.09 -30.63 -18.72
C VAL A 726 27.01 -31.85 -19.64
N ASN A 727 27.59 -32.97 -19.20
CA ASN A 727 27.34 -34.28 -19.82
C ASN A 727 26.03 -34.83 -19.27
N GLY A 728 24.94 -34.76 -20.04
CA GLY A 728 23.63 -35.27 -19.64
C GLY A 728 22.47 -34.36 -20.03
N PRO A 729 21.29 -34.52 -19.39
CA PRO A 729 20.14 -33.65 -19.62
C PRO A 729 20.47 -32.19 -19.28
N VAL A 730 20.06 -31.26 -20.15
CA VAL A 730 20.25 -29.82 -19.95
C VAL A 730 18.89 -29.17 -19.81
N LEU A 731 18.76 -28.24 -18.86
CA LEU A 731 17.59 -27.39 -18.70
C LEU A 731 18.00 -25.93 -18.94
N GLU A 732 17.44 -25.32 -19.97
CA GLU A 732 17.71 -23.95 -20.40
C GLU A 732 16.50 -23.06 -20.13
N ARG A 733 16.77 -21.84 -19.66
CA ARG A 733 15.79 -20.75 -19.56
C ARG A 733 15.92 -19.89 -20.80
N LEU A 734 14.82 -19.77 -21.52
CA LEU A 734 14.65 -19.00 -22.74
C LEU A 734 13.90 -17.71 -22.39
N GLY A 735 14.55 -16.57 -22.54
CA GLY A 735 13.98 -15.25 -22.24
C GLY A 735 13.60 -14.48 -23.49
N ARG A 736 12.59 -13.62 -23.35
CA ARG A 736 12.19 -12.59 -24.32
C ARG A 736 11.69 -11.36 -23.57
N ASP A 737 11.79 -10.18 -24.17
CA ASP A 737 11.49 -8.93 -23.48
C ASP A 737 9.97 -8.66 -23.37
N ASP A 738 9.19 -9.16 -24.32
CA ASP A 738 7.75 -8.95 -24.43
C ASP A 738 6.91 -10.20 -24.14
N ASP A 739 7.53 -11.30 -23.69
CA ASP A 739 6.84 -12.56 -23.39
C ASP A 739 7.42 -13.23 -22.12
N GLN A 740 6.71 -14.20 -21.57
CA GLN A 740 7.17 -14.98 -20.43
C GLN A 740 8.37 -15.86 -20.80
N ASP A 741 9.17 -16.19 -19.79
CA ASP A 741 10.25 -17.14 -19.95
C ASP A 741 9.70 -18.53 -20.27
N LEU A 742 10.39 -19.23 -21.19
CA LEU A 742 10.16 -20.63 -21.49
C LEU A 742 11.32 -21.47 -20.98
N TYR A 743 11.06 -22.75 -20.74
CA TYR A 743 12.03 -23.69 -20.20
C TYR A 743 12.19 -24.87 -21.14
N ARG A 744 13.38 -25.00 -21.72
CA ARG A 744 13.70 -26.05 -22.69
C ARG A 744 14.56 -27.13 -22.04
N LEU A 745 14.11 -28.37 -22.14
CA LEU A 745 14.86 -29.55 -21.71
C LEU A 745 15.33 -30.35 -22.93
N THR A 746 16.64 -30.64 -22.98
CA THR A 746 17.29 -31.42 -24.05
C THR A 746 18.24 -32.48 -23.47
N GLY A 747 18.71 -33.41 -24.31
CA GLY A 747 19.83 -34.32 -24.00
C GLY A 747 19.46 -35.72 -23.49
N ALA A 748 18.27 -35.92 -22.91
CA ALA A 748 17.75 -37.26 -22.60
C ALA A 748 16.24 -37.34 -22.84
N GLY A 749 15.81 -38.25 -23.72
CA GLY A 749 14.43 -38.34 -24.20
C GLY A 749 14.10 -37.27 -25.26
N ALA A 750 12.83 -37.15 -25.61
CA ALA A 750 12.36 -36.10 -26.53
C ALA A 750 12.53 -34.72 -25.90
N ASP A 751 12.90 -33.74 -26.74
CA ASP A 751 12.97 -32.34 -26.33
C ASP A 751 11.61 -31.88 -25.81
N LEU A 752 11.62 -31.14 -24.70
CA LEU A 752 10.42 -30.69 -24.04
C LEU A 752 10.51 -29.20 -23.74
N MET A 753 9.48 -28.46 -24.12
CA MET A 753 9.33 -27.03 -23.84
C MET A 753 8.21 -26.83 -22.83
N LEU A 754 8.47 -26.08 -21.76
CA LEU A 754 7.51 -25.86 -20.68
C LEU A 754 7.45 -24.38 -20.31
N GLU A 755 6.26 -23.88 -19.98
CA GLU A 755 6.08 -22.56 -19.36
C GLU A 755 6.32 -22.61 -17.84
N SER A 756 6.00 -23.75 -17.21
CA SER A 756 6.17 -23.91 -15.78
C SER A 756 7.62 -24.27 -15.44
N ARG A 757 8.27 -23.35 -14.73
CA ARG A 757 9.56 -23.58 -14.06
C ARG A 757 9.54 -24.79 -13.14
N VAL A 758 8.45 -24.98 -12.39
CA VAL A 758 8.30 -26.06 -11.41
C VAL A 758 8.32 -27.41 -12.12
N ALA A 759 7.51 -27.55 -13.17
CA ALA A 759 7.50 -28.75 -14.01
C ALA A 759 8.87 -28.99 -14.66
N ALA A 760 9.51 -27.93 -15.17
CA ALA A 760 10.81 -28.02 -15.82
C ALA A 760 11.94 -28.49 -14.89
N ILE A 761 12.02 -27.96 -13.67
CA ILE A 761 13.01 -28.39 -12.68
C ILE A 761 12.76 -29.84 -12.27
N LEU A 762 11.51 -30.20 -11.97
CA LEU A 762 11.16 -31.55 -11.54
C LEU A 762 11.46 -32.59 -12.64
N GLU A 763 11.11 -32.29 -13.88
CA GLU A 763 11.41 -33.12 -15.06
C GLU A 763 12.92 -33.23 -15.31
N HIS A 764 13.68 -32.13 -15.14
CA HIS A 764 15.14 -32.17 -15.25
C HIS A 764 15.75 -33.10 -14.21
N HIS A 765 15.33 -33.01 -12.95
CA HIS A 765 15.77 -33.90 -11.88
C HIS A 765 15.43 -35.38 -12.18
N ARG A 766 14.24 -35.63 -12.74
CA ARG A 766 13.83 -36.96 -13.19
C ARG A 766 14.74 -37.50 -14.30
N ARG A 767 14.97 -36.73 -15.36
CA ARG A 767 15.84 -37.12 -16.50
C ARG A 767 17.29 -37.31 -16.08
N SER A 768 17.78 -36.47 -15.16
CA SER A 768 19.13 -36.53 -14.60
C SER A 768 19.30 -37.62 -13.55
N ARG A 769 18.21 -38.26 -13.12
CA ARG A 769 18.16 -39.26 -12.03
C ARG A 769 18.75 -38.73 -10.71
N ILE A 770 18.57 -37.44 -10.45
CA ILE A 770 18.99 -36.76 -9.22
C ILE A 770 17.73 -36.50 -8.41
N ALA A 771 17.66 -37.09 -7.22
CA ALA A 771 16.52 -36.87 -6.34
C ALA A 771 16.39 -35.39 -5.95
N LEU A 772 15.18 -34.85 -6.08
CA LEU A 772 14.78 -33.52 -5.66
C LEU A 772 14.13 -33.56 -4.27
N PHE A 773 13.40 -34.64 -3.99
CA PHE A 773 12.72 -34.88 -2.73
C PHE A 773 13.08 -36.23 -2.13
N GLN A 774 13.03 -36.31 -0.80
CA GLN A 774 13.25 -37.52 -0.02
C GLN A 774 12.12 -37.72 0.98
N GLN A 775 11.60 -38.95 1.10
CA GLN A 775 10.62 -39.25 2.15
C GLN A 775 11.30 -39.38 3.51
N ASN A 776 10.74 -38.71 4.51
CA ASN A 776 11.16 -38.74 5.90
C ASN A 776 9.91 -38.84 6.81
N GLY A 777 9.53 -40.07 7.17
CA GLY A 777 8.28 -40.35 7.86
C GLY A 777 7.05 -39.97 7.02
N GLU A 778 6.14 -39.21 7.60
CA GLU A 778 4.92 -38.68 6.94
C GLU A 778 5.18 -37.39 6.14
N TRP A 779 6.45 -37.06 5.87
CA TRP A 779 6.84 -35.86 5.15
C TRP A 779 7.66 -36.19 3.92
N LEU A 780 7.41 -35.46 2.83
CA LEU A 780 8.25 -35.39 1.66
C LEU A 780 9.09 -34.11 1.76
N GLU A 781 10.39 -34.29 1.97
CA GLU A 781 11.33 -33.22 2.24
C GLU A 781 12.14 -32.85 0.98
N ARG A 782 12.25 -31.56 0.68
CA ARG A 782 13.11 -31.08 -0.40
C ARG A 782 14.59 -31.22 0.00
N ILE A 783 15.40 -31.88 -0.83
CA ILE A 783 16.84 -32.06 -0.55
C ILE A 783 17.74 -31.12 -1.36
N CYS A 784 17.18 -30.44 -2.36
CA CYS A 784 17.88 -29.41 -3.14
C CYS A 784 17.51 -27.98 -2.66
N LYS A 785 18.26 -26.99 -3.18
CA LYS A 785 18.08 -25.57 -2.82
C LYS A 785 16.83 -24.91 -3.42
N ASP A 786 16.24 -25.50 -4.45
CA ASP A 786 15.05 -25.00 -5.15
C ASP A 786 14.35 -26.20 -5.82
N GLY A 787 13.08 -26.03 -6.18
CA GLY A 787 12.16 -27.04 -6.71
C GLY A 787 10.96 -27.27 -5.79
N HIS A 788 9.80 -27.54 -6.39
CA HIS A 788 8.51 -27.69 -5.70
C HIS A 788 7.68 -28.79 -6.36
N LEU A 789 6.67 -29.31 -5.64
CA LEU A 789 5.64 -30.12 -6.29
C LEU A 789 4.72 -29.23 -7.12
N PRO A 790 4.10 -29.73 -8.21
CA PRO A 790 3.04 -29.02 -8.93
C PRO A 790 1.94 -28.50 -7.99
N LEU A 791 1.42 -27.29 -8.26
CA LEU A 791 0.56 -26.58 -7.31
C LEU A 791 -0.69 -27.37 -6.92
N ASP A 792 -1.39 -27.93 -7.91
CA ASP A 792 -2.62 -28.69 -7.69
C ASP A 792 -2.37 -29.94 -6.83
N LEU A 793 -1.23 -30.61 -7.04
CA LEU A 793 -0.83 -31.75 -6.23
C LEU A 793 -0.49 -31.34 -4.79
N ALA A 794 0.24 -30.24 -4.62
CA ALA A 794 0.56 -29.72 -3.29
C ALA A 794 -0.70 -29.34 -2.51
N ILE A 795 -1.67 -28.68 -3.16
CA ILE A 795 -2.98 -28.35 -2.59
C ILE A 795 -3.73 -29.63 -2.20
N PHE A 796 -3.76 -30.63 -3.08
CA PHE A 796 -4.42 -31.92 -2.82
C PHE A 796 -3.84 -32.61 -1.58
N LEU A 797 -2.50 -32.74 -1.50
CA LEU A 797 -1.83 -33.34 -0.34
C LEU A 797 -2.06 -32.54 0.94
N ARG A 798 -1.99 -31.20 0.87
CA ARG A 798 -2.26 -30.30 2.00
C ARG A 798 -3.67 -30.51 2.58
N ARG A 799 -4.67 -30.63 1.71
CA ARG A 799 -6.07 -30.90 2.10
C ARG A 799 -6.24 -32.31 2.67
N GLY A 800 -5.71 -33.32 1.98
CA GLY A 800 -5.87 -34.73 2.35
C GLY A 800 -5.27 -35.06 3.71
N HIS A 801 -4.13 -34.46 4.03
CA HIS A 801 -3.42 -34.67 5.28
C HIS A 801 -3.75 -33.64 6.36
N ALA A 802 -4.58 -32.64 6.06
CA ALA A 802 -4.88 -31.52 6.95
C ALA A 802 -3.62 -30.96 7.64
N ALA A 803 -2.58 -30.68 6.85
CA ALA A 803 -1.26 -30.30 7.34
C ALA A 803 -0.73 -29.04 6.63
N GLN A 804 0.21 -28.34 7.25
CA GLN A 804 0.89 -27.20 6.60
C GLN A 804 1.89 -27.70 5.55
N THR A 805 1.96 -27.02 4.41
CA THR A 805 3.06 -27.12 3.45
C THR A 805 3.87 -25.84 3.51
N GLY A 806 5.20 -25.92 3.40
CA GLY A 806 6.03 -24.72 3.47
C GLY A 806 7.42 -24.93 4.04
N PRO A 807 8.12 -23.81 4.31
CA PRO A 807 9.47 -23.84 4.81
C PRO A 807 9.55 -24.30 6.27
N VAL A 808 10.52 -25.15 6.55
CA VAL A 808 10.82 -25.74 7.86
C VAL A 808 12.32 -25.63 8.14
N LEU A 809 12.68 -25.35 9.40
CA LEU A 809 14.07 -25.30 9.84
C LEU A 809 14.52 -26.70 10.24
N ARG A 810 15.61 -27.19 9.62
CA ARG A 810 16.25 -28.44 10.02
C ARG A 810 17.02 -28.29 11.32
N ALA A 811 17.31 -29.42 11.96
CA ALA A 811 18.15 -29.48 13.15
C ALA A 811 19.58 -28.95 12.91
N ASP A 812 20.07 -28.96 11.67
CA ASP A 812 21.38 -28.40 11.28
C ASP A 812 21.36 -26.88 11.04
N GLY A 813 20.23 -26.21 11.27
CA GLY A 813 20.05 -24.78 11.08
C GLY A 813 19.78 -24.36 9.63
N THR A 814 19.60 -25.30 8.70
CA THR A 814 19.28 -24.97 7.29
C THR A 814 17.77 -25.02 7.02
N TRP A 815 17.28 -24.08 6.22
CA TRP A 815 15.88 -24.07 5.77
C TRP A 815 15.67 -25.04 4.62
N THR A 816 14.57 -25.78 4.70
CA THR A 816 14.07 -26.67 3.64
C THR A 816 12.57 -26.48 3.45
N TYR A 817 11.95 -27.24 2.54
CA TYR A 817 10.51 -27.23 2.25
C TYR A 817 9.92 -28.63 2.43
N HIS A 818 8.80 -28.74 3.13
CA HIS A 818 8.11 -30.02 3.36
C HIS A 818 6.72 -30.05 2.74
N TYR A 819 6.33 -31.24 2.28
CA TYR A 819 4.97 -31.61 1.90
C TYR A 819 4.50 -32.80 2.76
N PRO A 820 3.23 -32.84 3.21
CA PRO A 820 2.71 -34.02 3.88
C PRO A 820 2.52 -35.15 2.87
N VAL A 821 2.88 -36.38 3.24
CA VAL A 821 2.76 -37.55 2.37
C VAL A 821 2.60 -38.82 3.20
N SER A 822 1.62 -39.68 2.88
CA SER A 822 1.61 -41.04 3.42
C SER A 822 2.57 -41.93 2.66
N THR A 823 2.86 -43.12 3.20
CA THR A 823 3.65 -44.14 2.48
C THR A 823 2.95 -44.57 1.18
N THR A 824 1.62 -44.61 1.16
CA THR A 824 0.83 -44.92 -0.05
C THR A 824 0.96 -43.81 -1.09
N ASP A 825 0.81 -42.55 -0.67
CA ASP A 825 0.94 -41.41 -1.58
C ASP A 825 2.36 -41.34 -2.15
N PHE A 826 3.38 -41.55 -1.32
CA PHE A 826 4.77 -41.54 -1.76
C PHE A 826 5.04 -42.61 -2.83
N ALA A 827 4.53 -43.82 -2.63
CA ALA A 827 4.65 -44.90 -3.62
C ALA A 827 3.99 -44.50 -4.95
N ALA A 828 2.79 -43.92 -4.91
CA ALA A 828 2.10 -43.41 -6.10
C ALA A 828 2.90 -42.29 -6.79
N LEU A 829 3.43 -41.33 -6.03
CA LEU A 829 4.27 -40.26 -6.56
C LEU A 829 5.56 -40.79 -7.20
N CYS A 830 6.14 -41.88 -6.68
CA CYS A 830 7.29 -42.55 -7.31
C CYS A 830 6.96 -43.16 -8.67
N HIS A 831 5.72 -43.62 -8.89
CA HIS A 831 5.29 -44.09 -10.21
C HIS A 831 5.16 -42.95 -11.22
N VAL A 832 4.85 -41.74 -10.73
CA VAL A 832 4.67 -40.56 -11.57
C VAL A 832 6.00 -39.85 -11.88
N TYR A 833 6.80 -39.55 -10.85
CA TYR A 833 8.01 -38.73 -10.96
C TYR A 833 9.32 -39.53 -10.88
N GLY A 834 9.24 -40.84 -10.64
CA GLY A 834 10.38 -41.75 -10.69
C GLY A 834 11.58 -41.28 -9.85
N PRO A 835 12.80 -41.22 -10.43
CA PRO A 835 14.04 -40.97 -9.69
C PRO A 835 14.19 -39.53 -9.16
N ALA A 836 13.26 -38.62 -9.45
CA ALA A 836 13.21 -37.33 -8.76
C ALA A 836 12.81 -37.47 -7.28
N LEU A 837 12.31 -38.64 -6.87
CA LEU A 837 11.98 -38.99 -5.48
C LEU A 837 12.90 -40.10 -4.98
N SER A 838 13.36 -39.99 -3.73
CA SER A 838 14.13 -41.04 -3.05
C SER A 838 13.44 -41.50 -1.75
N GLY A 839 13.44 -42.81 -1.51
CA GLY A 839 12.90 -43.39 -0.28
C GLY A 839 13.92 -43.36 0.87
N SER A 840 13.42 -43.47 2.10
CA SER A 840 14.19 -43.47 3.35
C SER A 840 15.30 -44.54 3.45
N GLY A 841 15.30 -45.54 2.55
CA GLY A 841 16.30 -46.62 2.47
C GLY A 841 17.35 -46.49 1.36
N ARG A 842 17.34 -45.43 0.53
CA ARG A 842 18.40 -45.19 -0.47
C ARG A 842 19.20 -43.96 -0.08
N SER A 843 20.15 -44.14 0.84
CA SER A 843 21.33 -43.28 0.89
C SER A 843 22.13 -43.50 -0.40
N GLN A 844 21.76 -42.80 -1.48
CA GLN A 844 22.79 -42.46 -2.45
C GLN A 844 23.74 -41.55 -1.71
N GLY A 845 24.89 -42.12 -1.36
CA GLY A 845 25.93 -41.42 -0.62
C GLY A 845 26.16 -40.05 -1.23
N ARG A 846 26.43 -39.08 -0.36
CA ARG A 846 27.39 -38.04 -0.70
C ARG A 846 28.48 -38.68 -1.56
N PRO A 847 28.98 -38.06 -2.63
CA PRO A 847 30.32 -38.38 -3.11
C PRO A 847 31.32 -37.87 -2.06
N GLY A 848 31.24 -38.39 -0.83
CA GLY A 848 32.36 -38.48 0.06
C GLY A 848 33.30 -39.43 -0.67
N ARG A 849 34.36 -38.86 -1.24
CA ARG A 849 35.54 -39.62 -1.64
C ARG A 849 35.79 -40.68 -0.56
N SER A 850 35.50 -41.93 -0.89
CA SER A 850 35.98 -43.06 -0.11
C SER A 850 37.49 -42.90 -0.06
N VAL A 851 38.00 -42.63 1.14
CA VAL A 851 39.42 -42.49 1.46
C VAL A 851 40.20 -43.76 1.01
N LEU A 852 39.52 -44.89 0.83
CA LEU A 852 40.08 -46.13 0.29
C LEU A 852 40.35 -46.11 -1.22
N HIS A 853 39.58 -45.36 -2.02
CA HIS A 853 39.89 -45.18 -3.45
C HIS A 853 41.07 -44.23 -3.67
N SER A 854 41.30 -43.25 -2.77
CA SER A 854 42.49 -42.40 -2.81
C SER A 854 43.79 -43.12 -2.39
N PHE A 855 43.71 -44.20 -1.60
CA PHE A 855 44.90 -45.01 -1.27
C PHE A 855 45.34 -45.91 -2.43
N GLY A 856 44.39 -46.41 -3.24
CA GLY A 856 44.68 -47.21 -4.43
C GLY A 856 45.34 -46.38 -5.55
N ASP A 857 44.87 -45.15 -5.77
CA ASP A 857 45.41 -44.27 -6.81
C ASP A 857 46.68 -43.51 -6.39
N ALA A 858 46.89 -43.24 -5.09
CA ALA A 858 48.14 -42.66 -4.59
C ALA A 858 49.32 -43.65 -4.64
N ARG A 859 49.09 -44.96 -4.45
CA ARG A 859 50.11 -45.99 -4.66
C ARG A 859 50.44 -46.22 -6.13
N ARG A 860 49.48 -46.05 -7.05
CA ARG A 860 49.73 -46.10 -8.51
C ARG A 860 50.53 -44.90 -9.03
N ARG A 861 50.64 -43.81 -8.27
CA ARG A 861 51.36 -42.58 -8.65
C ARG A 861 52.61 -42.28 -7.82
N GLY A 862 53.06 -43.19 -6.96
CA GLY A 862 54.35 -43.09 -6.27
C GLY A 862 54.50 -41.93 -5.26
N LEU A 863 53.40 -41.32 -4.80
CA LEU A 863 53.47 -40.18 -3.88
C LEU A 863 53.09 -40.60 -2.45
N ARG A 864 54.00 -40.35 -1.50
CA ARG A 864 53.76 -40.60 -0.06
C ARG A 864 52.83 -39.51 0.51
N PRO A 865 51.77 -39.87 1.25
CA PRO A 865 50.92 -38.88 1.93
C PRO A 865 51.59 -38.37 3.23
N ASN A 866 51.71 -37.05 3.38
CA ASN A 866 52.02 -36.44 4.67
C ASN A 866 50.75 -36.39 5.53
N LEU A 867 50.85 -36.89 6.77
CA LEU A 867 49.79 -36.91 7.76
C LEU A 867 49.91 -35.69 8.70
N PHE A 868 48.77 -35.05 8.93
CA PHE A 868 48.37 -34.16 10.04
C PHE A 868 48.11 -32.66 9.76
N PRO A 869 47.07 -32.09 10.45
CA PRO A 869 46.37 -30.85 10.09
C PRO A 869 46.87 -29.63 10.89
N ARG A 870 46.55 -28.42 10.44
CA ARG A 870 46.54 -27.23 11.29
C ARG A 870 45.28 -26.42 11.07
N GLY A 871 44.56 -26.18 12.16
CA GLY A 871 43.36 -25.35 12.22
C GLY A 871 43.67 -23.87 12.36
N HIS A 872 42.69 -23.05 11.99
CA HIS A 872 41.90 -22.22 12.91
C HIS A 872 40.58 -21.87 12.22
#